data_AF-A0A9E5ZLI0-F1
#
_entry.id   AF-A0A9E5ZLI0-F1
#
_cell.length_a   1.000
_cell.length_b   1.000
_cell.length_c   1.000
_cell.angle_alpha   90.00
_cell.angle_beta   90.00
_cell.angle_gamma   90.00
#
_symmetry.space_group_name_H-M   'P 1'
#
loop_
_entity.id
_entity.type
_entity.pdbx_description
1 polymer ?
#
loop_
_entity_poly.entity_id
_entity_poly.type
_entity_poly.pdbx_seq_one_letter_code
_entity_poly.pdbx_strand_id
1 'polypeptide(L)'
;MNKLTYLVILTVSVLYTSNSVAQSFSLPSPSASSMTRYVGTSVNESSGRVVKSIPLYNYQAGNLSIPLGLTYVGNGVKVDQQSNWTGTNWDLSYGGVVTRTLNHLADEKATNRLTVADIPSLTDPNNIDNINDILQGVNQTDDLRPDVFTFTFPGYSGSFYFDNSGTPRLMDANTKLKIEFSSSITNGPINTIVITTMSGVEYYFGGDDASESTSMVLQEVAKNVAADTPPDFTGVTETITAFYLYKIKHPFGDEILFDYHDDGVQILSRFFNGNGIGAELSNGCKAILYYAGFFDKSKKQIYWGKISGRKKISKIHSPNSDSEIRFNSTQLYLAPVATNYNTVTPQYDDRRLNSIHVYNNLLGENTKQIKLSYIDTPYRFFLEEVEMNNETDVNSASKCSSYKMEYDDVNSLPHRFSLNQDMLGYYRGPVIINGIPSTYNGFNHVSINNSSHPGYVKKGALKKMYYPSGGHTFFEYETPAVATLLPINISLFANKGQSSTLLPNKPSDFILSFSANQAQEITVNVNIQQTNTSIDFPNDKVYIKLYEYGFPANPEIIDFVALVPGVSVYNQSFNFSLKKGVSYRLELNANSVTDTPFIATATTSFVNKTIFPSSGLRVEKISDYPKEGDINPLVKKYYYKRAERALSDNT
;
A
#
# COMPACT_ATOMS: atom_id res chain seq x y z
N MET A 1 3.86 17.27 -35.16
CA MET A 1 5.16 17.40 -34.47
C MET A 1 4.96 18.25 -33.23
N ASN A 2 4.92 17.63 -32.05
CA ASN A 2 5.22 18.24 -30.76
C ASN A 2 5.62 17.07 -29.85
N LYS A 3 6.91 16.97 -29.53
CA LYS A 3 7.50 15.90 -28.71
C LYS A 3 7.16 16.18 -27.25
N LEU A 4 6.39 15.27 -26.64
CA LEU A 4 6.10 15.23 -25.22
C LEU A 4 7.26 14.49 -24.51
N THR A 5 7.90 15.17 -23.56
CA THR A 5 9.00 14.63 -22.75
C THR A 5 8.43 13.88 -21.54
N TYR A 6 8.65 12.56 -21.47
CA TYR A 6 8.28 11.72 -20.32
C TYR A 6 9.38 11.81 -19.24
N LEU A 7 8.98 12.19 -18.03
CA LEU A 7 9.83 12.18 -16.82
C LEU A 7 9.85 10.76 -16.24
N VAL A 8 10.94 10.02 -16.47
CA VAL A 8 11.20 8.71 -15.84
C VAL A 8 11.98 8.94 -14.56
N ILE A 9 11.39 8.57 -13.42
CA ILE A 9 12.04 8.59 -12.11
C ILE A 9 12.96 7.37 -12.02
N LEU A 10 14.27 7.56 -12.22
CA LEU A 10 15.28 6.53 -12.04
C LEU A 10 15.83 6.60 -10.60
N THR A 11 15.51 5.63 -9.76
CA THR A 11 16.18 5.44 -8.47
C THR A 11 17.44 4.61 -8.71
N VAL A 12 18.61 5.24 -8.62
CA VAL A 12 19.91 4.57 -8.70
C VAL A 12 20.40 4.29 -7.29
N SER A 13 20.42 3.02 -6.90
CA SER A 13 21.24 2.51 -5.81
C SER A 13 22.47 1.84 -6.42
N VAL A 14 23.69 2.15 -5.92
CA VAL A 14 24.93 1.40 -6.20
C VAL A 14 25.79 1.39 -4.93
N LEU A 15 26.32 0.22 -4.57
CA LEU A 15 27.14 -0.04 -3.38
C LEU A 15 28.60 -0.30 -3.79
N TYR A 16 29.57 0.26 -3.04
CA TYR A 16 30.99 -0.10 -3.11
C TYR A 16 31.35 -1.13 -2.02
N THR A 17 32.22 -2.10 -2.35
CA THR A 17 32.85 -2.99 -1.36
C THR A 17 33.97 -2.26 -0.60
N SER A 18 33.57 -1.37 0.29
CA SER A 18 34.19 -1.03 1.57
C SER A 18 33.15 -0.21 2.33
N ASN A 19 32.41 -0.84 3.25
CA ASN A 19 31.27 -0.27 3.98
C ASN A 19 30.36 0.62 3.11
N SER A 20 29.58 -0.05 2.28
CA SER A 20 28.63 0.56 1.37
C SER A 20 27.59 1.43 2.10
N VAL A 21 27.61 2.75 1.89
CA VAL A 21 26.54 3.67 2.34
C VAL A 21 25.33 3.43 1.44
N ALA A 22 24.44 2.54 1.88
CA ALA A 22 23.11 2.48 1.31
C ALA A 22 22.39 3.79 1.60
N GLN A 23 21.64 4.31 0.63
CA GLN A 23 20.77 5.45 0.86
C GLN A 23 19.85 5.13 2.04
N SER A 24 20.10 5.78 3.17
CA SER A 24 19.34 5.62 4.40
C SER A 24 18.23 6.65 4.42
N PHE A 25 17.00 6.21 4.21
CA PHE A 25 15.83 7.04 4.49
C PHE A 25 15.44 6.83 5.93
N SER A 26 15.53 7.83 6.80
CA SER A 26 15.03 7.71 8.18
C SER A 26 13.59 8.18 8.25
N LEU A 27 12.71 7.32 8.78
CA LEU A 27 11.29 7.60 8.94
C LEU A 27 10.96 7.93 10.40
N PRO A 28 10.03 8.86 10.66
CA PRO A 28 9.53 9.13 12.00
C PRO A 28 8.83 7.91 12.61
N SER A 29 8.70 7.90 13.93
CA SER A 29 8.03 6.81 14.66
C SER A 29 6.61 6.55 14.14
N PRO A 30 6.04 5.34 14.32
CA PRO A 30 4.65 5.08 13.92
C PRO A 30 3.64 6.04 14.55
N SER A 31 3.85 6.46 15.80
CA SER A 31 3.00 7.43 16.51
C SER A 31 3.12 8.84 15.92
N ALA A 32 4.34 9.31 15.64
CA ALA A 32 4.54 10.62 15.02
C ALA A 32 4.05 10.65 13.56
N SER A 33 4.34 9.57 12.81
CA SER A 33 3.87 9.37 11.44
C SER A 33 2.35 9.35 11.35
N SER A 34 1.65 8.77 12.32
CA SER A 34 0.19 8.69 12.28
C SER A 34 -0.46 10.07 12.44
N MET A 35 0.14 10.94 13.25
CA MET A 35 -0.28 12.35 13.37
C MET A 35 -0.11 13.11 12.04
N THR A 36 0.96 12.86 11.26
CA THR A 36 1.22 13.56 9.98
C THR A 36 0.77 12.79 8.73
N ARG A 37 0.17 11.60 8.87
CA ARG A 37 -0.12 10.69 7.74
C ARG A 37 -1.03 11.29 6.66
N TYR A 38 -1.79 12.32 7.00
CA TYR A 38 -2.80 12.92 6.12
C TYR A 38 -2.42 14.29 5.58
N VAL A 39 -1.24 14.81 5.95
CA VAL A 39 -0.76 16.08 5.42
C VAL A 39 -0.53 15.97 3.92
N GLY A 40 -1.05 16.94 3.15
CA GLY A 40 -0.95 16.95 1.69
C GLY A 40 -1.83 15.94 0.95
N THR A 41 -2.59 15.10 1.67
CA THR A 41 -3.57 14.20 1.04
C THR A 41 -4.98 14.64 1.40
N SER A 42 -5.78 15.01 0.39
CA SER A 42 -7.21 15.20 0.63
C SER A 42 -7.79 13.83 0.97
N VAL A 43 -8.13 13.59 2.24
CA VAL A 43 -8.92 12.42 2.62
C VAL A 43 -10.33 12.66 2.13
N ASN A 44 -10.55 12.35 0.86
CA ASN A 44 -11.80 12.55 0.18
C ASN A 44 -12.44 11.19 -0.13
N GLU A 45 -13.69 11.25 -0.55
CA GLU A 45 -14.48 10.06 -0.90
C GLU A 45 -13.83 9.23 -2.02
N SER A 46 -12.99 9.84 -2.87
CA SER A 46 -12.30 9.13 -3.96
C SER A 46 -11.18 8.20 -3.46
N SER A 47 -10.63 8.45 -2.27
CA SER A 47 -9.65 7.56 -1.63
C SER A 47 -10.29 6.30 -1.02
N GLY A 48 -11.62 6.32 -0.84
CA GLY A 48 -12.39 5.21 -0.29
C GLY A 48 -12.07 4.84 1.15
N ARG A 49 -11.50 5.77 1.92
CA ARG A 49 -11.22 5.60 3.36
C ARG A 49 -12.39 6.09 4.21
N VAL A 50 -12.62 5.43 5.35
CA VAL A 50 -13.52 5.94 6.40
C VAL A 50 -12.75 6.94 7.26
N VAL A 51 -13.36 8.09 7.50
CA VAL A 51 -12.92 9.06 8.52
C VAL A 51 -14.05 9.27 9.50
N LYS A 52 -13.80 9.05 10.79
CA LYS A 52 -14.75 9.33 11.88
C LYS A 52 -14.03 10.00 13.03
N SER A 53 -14.63 11.04 13.59
CA SER A 53 -14.05 11.79 14.70
C SER A 53 -14.96 11.73 15.93
N ILE A 54 -14.35 11.53 17.09
CA ILE A 54 -14.98 11.56 18.41
C ILE A 54 -14.42 12.80 19.13
N PRO A 55 -15.18 13.90 19.27
CA PRO A 55 -14.76 15.04 20.07
C PRO A 55 -14.74 14.65 21.55
N LEU A 56 -13.64 14.91 22.25
CA LEU A 56 -13.46 14.52 23.65
C LEU A 56 -13.64 15.70 24.60
N TYR A 57 -12.92 16.80 24.34
CA TYR A 57 -12.92 17.99 25.18
C TYR A 57 -12.35 19.17 24.41
N ASN A 58 -12.65 20.40 24.82
CA ASN A 58 -12.01 21.59 24.27
C ASN A 58 -11.34 22.37 25.40
N TYR A 59 -10.01 22.33 25.46
CA TYR A 59 -9.25 23.05 26.46
C TYR A 59 -9.24 24.54 26.13
N GLN A 60 -9.43 25.38 27.15
CA GLN A 60 -9.47 26.83 27.03
C GLN A 60 -8.51 27.44 28.06
N ALA A 61 -7.67 28.36 27.60
CA ALA A 61 -6.72 29.09 28.42
C ALA A 61 -6.53 30.49 27.83
N GLY A 62 -7.13 31.51 28.46
CA GLY A 62 -7.15 32.87 27.93
C GLY A 62 -7.72 32.93 26.51
N ASN A 63 -6.92 33.45 25.57
CA ASN A 63 -7.28 33.55 24.14
C ASN A 63 -6.96 32.29 23.32
N LEU A 64 -6.43 31.24 23.94
CA LEU A 64 -6.04 30.00 23.26
C LEU A 64 -7.04 28.88 23.54
N SER A 65 -7.33 28.10 22.51
CA SER A 65 -8.18 26.92 22.62
C SER A 65 -7.62 25.73 21.86
N ILE A 66 -7.69 24.55 22.47
CA ILE A 66 -7.20 23.29 21.89
C ILE A 66 -8.30 22.23 21.94
N PRO A 67 -8.82 21.80 20.77
CA PRO A 67 -9.74 20.69 20.71
C PRO A 67 -8.98 19.36 20.88
N LEU A 68 -9.47 18.53 21.80
CA LEU A 68 -9.05 17.14 21.95
C LEU A 68 -10.07 16.24 21.28
N GLY A 69 -9.59 15.31 20.45
CA GLY A 69 -10.45 14.39 19.71
C GLY A 69 -9.73 13.11 19.32
N LEU A 70 -10.49 12.03 19.16
CA LEU A 70 -10.00 10.81 18.52
C LEU A 70 -10.46 10.80 17.07
N THR A 71 -9.58 10.44 16.15
CA THR A 71 -9.94 10.29 14.74
C THR A 71 -9.58 8.89 14.26
N TYR A 72 -10.57 8.17 13.77
CA TYR A 72 -10.37 6.97 12.99
C TYR A 72 -10.11 7.36 11.54
N VAL A 73 -9.05 6.83 10.96
CA VAL A 73 -8.85 6.91 9.52
C VAL A 73 -8.38 5.55 9.00
N GLY A 74 -9.21 4.91 8.19
CA GLY A 74 -8.89 3.58 7.69
C GLY A 74 -9.89 3.05 6.67
N ASN A 75 -9.37 2.22 5.77
CA ASN A 75 -10.15 1.34 4.90
C ASN A 75 -9.95 -0.14 5.24
N GLY A 76 -8.94 -0.47 6.06
CA GLY A 76 -8.59 -1.82 6.54
C GLY A 76 -7.30 -1.77 7.35
N VAL A 77 -6.71 -2.93 7.65
CA VAL A 77 -5.45 -3.03 8.40
C VAL A 77 -4.40 -3.73 7.55
N LYS A 78 -3.25 -3.07 7.35
CA LYS A 78 -2.10 -3.74 6.70
C LYS A 78 -1.44 -4.71 7.67
N VAL A 79 -0.80 -5.74 7.14
CA VAL A 79 -0.11 -6.76 7.94
C VAL A 79 0.97 -6.12 8.79
N ASP A 80 1.86 -5.31 8.22
CA ASP A 80 2.93 -4.63 8.97
C ASP A 80 2.47 -3.47 9.88
N GLN A 81 1.19 -3.10 9.81
CA GLN A 81 0.68 -1.95 10.54
C GLN A 81 0.71 -2.13 12.05
N GLN A 82 1.36 -1.19 12.73
CA GLN A 82 1.42 -1.08 14.18
C GLN A 82 0.19 -0.34 14.74
N SER A 83 -0.32 -0.81 15.89
CA SER A 83 -1.25 -0.05 16.72
C SER A 83 -0.52 1.11 17.40
N ASN A 84 -1.09 2.30 17.39
CA ASN A 84 -0.65 3.39 18.26
C ASN A 84 -1.29 3.20 19.65
N TRP A 85 -0.94 4.05 20.62
CA TRP A 85 -1.44 3.96 21.99
C TRP A 85 -2.96 4.08 22.19
N THR A 86 -3.68 4.55 21.17
CA THR A 86 -5.14 4.65 21.09
C THR A 86 -5.79 3.52 20.28
N GLY A 87 -5.01 2.53 19.84
CA GLY A 87 -5.48 1.41 19.03
C GLY A 87 -5.20 1.57 17.53
N THR A 88 -5.45 0.50 16.79
CA THR A 88 -5.20 0.45 15.34
C THR A 88 -6.12 1.40 14.58
N ASN A 89 -5.56 2.23 13.68
CA ASN A 89 -6.25 3.24 12.87
C ASN A 89 -6.91 4.40 13.66
N TRP A 90 -6.71 4.48 14.97
CA TRP A 90 -7.17 5.59 15.81
C TRP A 90 -6.01 6.46 16.24
N ASP A 91 -6.17 7.77 16.09
CA ASP A 91 -5.18 8.78 16.50
C ASP A 91 -5.82 9.80 17.44
N LEU A 92 -5.11 10.13 18.51
CA LEU A 92 -5.46 11.24 19.41
C LEU A 92 -4.92 12.55 18.83
N SER A 93 -5.84 13.47 18.55
CA SER A 93 -5.52 14.85 18.25
C SER A 93 -5.59 15.65 19.55
N TYR A 94 -4.46 16.24 19.96
CA TYR A 94 -4.34 17.02 21.19
C TYR A 94 -3.38 18.20 21.06
N GLY A 95 -2.84 18.48 19.86
CA GLY A 95 -1.78 19.47 19.67
C GLY A 95 -1.20 19.37 18.26
N GLY A 96 0.12 19.30 18.16
CA GLY A 96 0.82 19.21 16.89
C GLY A 96 2.17 18.51 16.97
N VAL A 97 2.71 18.19 15.79
CA VAL A 97 4.04 17.61 15.64
C VAL A 97 4.63 18.09 14.31
N VAL A 98 5.95 18.27 14.28
CA VAL A 98 6.74 18.33 13.04
C VAL A 98 7.52 17.02 12.93
N THR A 99 7.35 16.29 11.85
CA THR A 99 8.13 15.09 11.55
C THR A 99 9.16 15.38 10.47
N ARG A 100 10.26 14.66 10.47
CA ARG A 100 11.35 14.77 9.50
C ARG A 100 11.57 13.42 8.83
N THR A 101 11.47 13.39 7.51
CA THR A 101 11.94 12.28 6.69
C THR A 101 13.34 12.62 6.20
N LEU A 102 14.32 11.86 6.67
CA LEU A 102 15.69 12.03 6.20
C LEU A 102 15.85 11.39 4.82
N ASN A 103 16.52 12.09 3.91
CA ASN A 103 16.72 11.66 2.53
C ASN A 103 18.16 11.27 2.19
N HIS A 104 19.07 11.22 3.16
CA HIS A 104 20.34 10.48 3.16
C HIS A 104 21.08 10.89 4.43
N LEU A 105 21.73 12.05 4.41
CA LEU A 105 22.30 12.72 5.58
C LEU A 105 21.30 13.72 6.13
N ALA A 106 21.43 14.02 7.41
CA ALA A 106 20.72 15.14 7.98
C ALA A 106 21.21 16.44 7.33
N ASP A 107 20.30 17.33 6.91
CA ASP A 107 20.61 18.63 6.32
C ASP A 107 21.72 19.42 7.07
N GLU A 108 21.74 19.39 8.41
CA GLU A 108 22.77 20.05 9.24
C GLU A 108 24.13 19.35 9.29
N LYS A 109 24.24 18.13 8.75
CA LYS A 109 25.48 17.34 8.69
C LYS A 109 26.07 17.31 7.28
N ALA A 110 25.30 17.70 6.27
CA ALA A 110 25.77 17.78 4.89
C ALA A 110 26.79 18.92 4.76
N THR A 111 27.96 18.63 4.16
CA THR A 111 28.98 19.65 3.87
C THR A 111 28.62 20.45 2.62
N ASN A 112 28.13 19.76 1.58
CA ASN A 112 27.59 20.39 0.37
C ASN A 112 26.28 19.72 -0.03
N ARG A 113 25.41 20.47 -0.72
CA ARG A 113 24.24 19.91 -1.40
C ARG A 113 24.46 19.95 -2.90
N LEU A 114 24.57 18.77 -3.51
CA LEU A 114 24.84 18.66 -4.94
C LEU A 114 23.55 18.77 -5.74
N THR A 115 23.55 19.60 -6.77
CA THR A 115 22.49 19.68 -7.76
C THR A 115 22.89 18.97 -9.05
N VAL A 116 21.91 18.71 -9.93
CA VAL A 116 22.19 18.12 -11.26
C VAL A 116 23.17 19.00 -12.06
N ALA A 117 23.18 20.31 -11.83
CA ALA A 117 24.12 21.24 -12.48
C ALA A 117 25.56 21.10 -11.97
N ASP A 118 25.74 20.63 -10.74
CA ASP A 118 27.06 20.37 -10.12
C ASP A 118 27.65 19.02 -10.57
N ILE A 119 26.92 18.27 -11.41
CA ILE A 119 27.35 17.02 -12.02
C ILE A 119 27.34 17.20 -13.56
N PRO A 120 28.36 17.87 -14.15
CA PRO A 120 28.36 18.27 -15.56
C PRO A 120 28.16 17.10 -16.54
N SER A 121 28.62 15.91 -16.17
CA SER A 121 28.51 14.67 -16.96
C SER A 121 27.09 14.09 -17.05
N LEU A 122 26.13 14.52 -16.21
CA LEU A 122 24.72 14.16 -16.41
C LEU A 122 24.05 15.00 -17.52
N THR A 123 24.68 16.08 -17.96
CA THR A 123 24.15 17.00 -18.99
C THR A 123 24.80 16.84 -20.36
N ASP A 124 25.88 16.06 -20.47
CA ASP A 124 26.55 15.76 -21.74
C ASP A 124 26.12 14.36 -22.25
N PRO A 125 25.27 14.27 -23.28
CA PRO A 125 24.81 13.00 -23.83
C PRO A 125 25.92 12.15 -24.47
N ASN A 126 27.12 12.70 -24.67
CA ASN A 126 28.28 11.98 -25.21
C ASN A 126 29.21 11.43 -24.11
N ASN A 127 28.95 11.74 -22.83
CA ASN A 127 29.79 11.37 -21.70
C ASN A 127 29.07 10.41 -20.74
N ILE A 128 28.46 9.36 -21.31
CA ILE A 128 27.76 8.30 -20.56
C ILE A 128 28.74 7.34 -19.84
N ASP A 129 30.04 7.43 -20.16
CA ASP A 129 31.01 6.39 -19.83
C ASP A 129 31.70 6.50 -18.47
N ASN A 130 31.37 7.47 -17.60
CA ASN A 130 31.95 7.44 -16.26
C ASN A 130 31.03 7.94 -15.14
N ILE A 131 29.93 7.21 -14.93
CA ILE A 131 29.22 7.16 -13.64
C ILE A 131 30.20 6.96 -12.47
N ASN A 132 31.30 6.24 -12.67
CA ASN A 132 32.34 6.04 -11.66
C ASN A 132 33.13 7.31 -11.33
N ASP A 133 33.36 8.24 -12.27
CA ASP A 133 34.05 9.51 -11.98
C ASP A 133 33.11 10.49 -11.26
N ILE A 134 31.81 10.46 -11.59
CA ILE A 134 30.76 11.19 -10.85
C ILE A 134 30.76 10.74 -9.39
N LEU A 135 30.72 9.43 -9.16
CA LEU A 135 30.66 8.85 -7.82
C LEU A 135 31.96 9.00 -7.02
N GLN A 136 33.12 9.15 -7.69
CA GLN A 136 34.40 9.43 -7.04
C GLN A 136 34.55 10.91 -6.62
N GLY A 137 33.80 11.83 -7.23
CA GLY A 137 33.79 13.26 -6.88
C GLY A 137 32.83 13.65 -5.76
N VAL A 138 31.87 12.79 -5.41
CA VAL A 138 30.90 13.02 -4.32
C VAL A 138 31.51 12.50 -3.01
N ASN A 139 31.76 13.42 -2.07
CA ASN A 139 32.25 13.03 -0.74
C ASN A 139 31.14 12.33 0.05
N GLN A 140 31.51 11.49 1.01
CA GLN A 140 30.55 10.84 1.92
C GLN A 140 29.75 11.85 2.78
N THR A 141 30.16 13.11 2.82
CA THR A 141 29.50 14.20 3.53
C THR A 141 28.63 15.06 2.62
N ASP A 142 28.61 14.80 1.31
CA ASP A 142 27.76 15.51 0.36
C ASP A 142 26.37 14.86 0.33
N ASP A 143 25.35 15.71 0.27
CA ASP A 143 23.96 15.27 0.23
C ASP A 143 23.30 15.59 -1.11
N LEU A 144 22.51 14.65 -1.62
CA LEU A 144 21.88 14.73 -2.93
C LEU A 144 20.43 15.21 -2.86
N ARG A 145 19.79 15.16 -1.68
CA ARG A 145 18.37 15.47 -1.53
C ARG A 145 18.08 16.09 -0.16
N PRO A 146 17.39 17.25 -0.11
CA PRO A 146 17.02 17.86 1.15
C PRO A 146 16.08 16.96 1.95
N ASP A 147 16.15 17.09 3.26
CA ASP A 147 15.17 16.47 4.15
C ASP A 147 13.80 17.14 4.01
N VAL A 148 12.75 16.34 4.24
CA VAL A 148 11.38 16.84 4.19
C VAL A 148 10.81 16.88 5.61
N PHE A 149 10.45 18.07 6.05
CA PHE A 149 9.75 18.30 7.30
C PHE A 149 8.26 18.40 7.04
N THR A 150 7.45 17.63 7.74
CA THR A 150 5.99 17.62 7.62
C THR A 150 5.37 18.00 8.95
N PHE A 151 4.51 19.00 8.97
CA PHE A 151 3.90 19.51 10.20
C PHE A 151 2.38 19.39 10.18
N THR A 152 1.83 19.22 11.37
CA THR A 152 0.40 19.33 11.67
C THR A 152 0.24 19.96 13.04
N PHE A 153 -0.61 20.98 13.16
CA PHE A 153 -0.94 21.64 14.41
C PHE A 153 -2.32 22.31 14.27
N PRO A 154 -2.93 22.84 15.34
CA PRO A 154 -4.31 23.33 15.29
C PRO A 154 -4.59 24.28 14.12
N GLY A 155 -5.39 23.82 13.15
CA GLY A 155 -5.80 24.59 11.96
C GLY A 155 -4.82 24.59 10.78
N TYR A 156 -3.62 24.01 10.92
CA TYR A 156 -2.58 24.06 9.88
C TYR A 156 -1.92 22.71 9.68
N SER A 157 -1.66 22.37 8.42
CA SER A 157 -0.76 21.27 8.06
C SER A 157 -0.03 21.60 6.77
N GLY A 158 1.13 20.99 6.57
CA GLY A 158 1.93 21.20 5.38
C GLY A 158 3.31 20.57 5.50
N SER A 159 4.15 20.84 4.51
CA SER A 159 5.54 20.38 4.51
C SER A 159 6.46 21.51 4.07
N PHE A 160 7.71 21.47 4.53
CA PHE A 160 8.78 22.35 4.11
C PHE A 160 10.10 21.59 3.99
N TYR A 161 11.06 22.19 3.31
CA TYR A 161 12.43 21.71 3.19
C TYR A 161 13.37 22.91 3.23
N PHE A 162 14.65 22.70 3.48
CA PHE A 162 15.63 23.78 3.40
C PHE A 162 16.14 23.95 1.98
N ASP A 163 16.24 25.17 1.47
CA ASP A 163 16.93 25.44 0.21
C ASP A 163 18.47 25.44 0.39
N ASN A 164 19.21 25.69 -0.69
CA ASN A 164 20.69 25.69 -0.66
C ASN A 164 21.28 26.82 0.21
N SER A 165 20.49 27.83 0.58
CA SER A 165 20.91 28.89 1.52
C SER A 165 20.63 28.53 2.98
N GLY A 166 20.04 27.35 3.24
CA GLY A 166 19.56 26.94 4.55
C GLY A 166 18.28 27.64 4.98
N THR A 167 17.55 28.25 4.04
CA THR A 167 16.27 28.91 4.33
C THR A 167 15.13 27.91 4.21
N PRO A 168 14.20 27.81 5.18
CA PRO A 168 13.04 26.94 5.08
C PRO A 168 12.09 27.42 3.96
N ARG A 169 11.67 26.51 3.09
CA ARG A 169 10.72 26.74 2.01
C ARG A 169 9.51 25.83 2.17
N LEU A 170 8.34 26.44 2.34
CA LEU A 170 7.06 25.75 2.34
C LEU A 170 6.79 25.17 0.95
N MET A 171 6.34 23.91 0.91
CA MET A 171 5.97 23.24 -0.34
C MET A 171 4.59 23.70 -0.84
N ASP A 172 3.72 24.15 0.05
CA ASP A 172 2.47 24.83 -0.31
C ASP A 172 2.63 26.35 -0.18
N ALA A 173 2.76 27.01 -1.34
CA ALA A 173 2.94 28.46 -1.44
C ALA A 173 1.77 29.28 -0.89
N ASN A 174 0.58 28.68 -0.67
CA ASN A 174 -0.59 29.38 -0.14
C ASN A 174 -0.58 29.52 1.39
N THR A 175 0.25 28.74 2.08
CA THR A 175 0.39 28.85 3.54
C THR A 175 1.38 29.96 3.90
N LYS A 176 0.91 31.00 4.58
CA LYS A 176 1.75 32.11 5.09
C LYS A 176 2.13 31.84 6.54
N LEU A 177 3.17 31.05 6.74
CA LEU A 177 3.74 30.73 8.05
C LEU A 177 5.20 31.18 8.10
N LYS A 178 5.62 31.73 9.24
CA LYS A 178 7.04 32.00 9.53
C LYS A 178 7.61 30.80 10.28
N ILE A 179 8.74 30.27 9.82
CA ILE A 179 9.40 29.10 10.43
C ILE A 179 10.79 29.53 10.90
N GLU A 180 11.09 29.27 12.17
CA GLU A 180 12.34 29.62 12.85
C GLU A 180 12.89 28.39 13.59
N PHE A 181 14.20 28.37 13.87
CA PHE A 181 14.90 27.24 14.46
C PHE A 181 15.82 27.68 15.60
N SER A 182 16.13 26.78 16.55
CA SER A 182 17.07 27.03 17.65
C SER A 182 18.47 27.46 17.20
N SER A 183 18.87 27.04 16.00
CA SER A 183 20.20 27.25 15.43
C SER A 183 20.10 27.41 13.91
N SER A 184 21.03 28.18 13.33
CA SER A 184 21.34 28.06 11.90
C SER A 184 21.76 26.62 11.60
N ILE A 185 21.39 26.08 10.42
CA ILE A 185 21.80 24.75 9.94
C ILE A 185 23.31 24.55 10.06
N THR A 186 24.09 25.63 9.91
CA THR A 186 25.56 25.62 9.98
C THR A 186 26.15 25.44 11.38
N ASN A 187 25.33 25.55 12.45
CA ASN A 187 25.80 25.70 13.83
C ASN A 187 25.40 24.55 14.77
N GLY A 188 24.89 23.43 14.24
CA GLY A 188 24.59 22.24 15.03
C GLY A 188 23.20 21.63 14.76
N PRO A 189 22.84 20.56 15.48
CA PRO A 189 21.58 19.85 15.30
C PRO A 189 20.38 20.77 15.49
N ILE A 190 19.38 20.60 14.62
CA ILE A 190 18.07 21.24 14.78
C ILE A 190 17.41 20.60 16.00
N ASN A 191 17.25 21.35 17.09
CA ASN A 191 16.61 20.84 18.32
C ASN A 191 15.19 21.38 18.49
N THR A 192 14.97 22.67 18.22
CA THR A 192 13.63 23.27 18.31
C THR A 192 13.21 23.96 17.02
N ILE A 193 11.91 23.96 16.77
CA ILE A 193 11.26 24.60 15.64
C ILE A 193 10.16 25.51 16.18
N VAL A 194 10.11 26.75 15.73
CA VAL A 194 9.04 27.70 16.05
C VAL A 194 8.29 28.05 14.78
N ILE A 195 6.97 27.84 14.78
CA ILE A 195 6.10 28.21 13.68
C ILE A 195 5.18 29.34 14.15
N THR A 196 5.22 30.48 13.48
CA THR A 196 4.38 31.63 13.78
C THR A 196 3.32 31.82 12.69
N THR A 197 2.07 31.86 13.13
CA THR A 197 0.89 32.08 12.27
C THR A 197 0.72 33.56 11.92
N MET A 198 -0.11 33.87 10.93
CA MET A 198 -0.39 35.27 10.58
C MET A 198 -1.05 36.08 11.69
N SER A 199 -1.75 35.45 12.63
CA SER A 199 -2.31 36.12 13.81
C SER A 199 -1.26 36.41 14.89
N GLY A 200 -0.01 35.99 14.69
CA GLY A 200 1.09 36.16 15.64
C GLY A 200 1.17 35.08 16.72
N VAL A 201 0.30 34.06 16.69
CA VAL A 201 0.40 32.91 17.62
C VAL A 201 1.60 32.06 17.24
N GLU A 202 2.43 31.76 18.23
CA GLU A 202 3.67 31.01 18.11
C GLU A 202 3.49 29.58 18.63
N TYR A 203 3.99 28.61 17.88
CA TYR A 203 3.94 27.18 18.21
C TYR A 203 5.37 26.65 18.29
N TYR A 204 5.74 26.10 19.44
CA TYR A 204 7.09 25.66 19.75
C TYR A 204 7.16 24.14 19.80
N PHE A 205 8.02 23.55 18.97
CA PHE A 205 8.17 22.12 18.79
C PHE A 205 9.57 21.65 19.16
N GLY A 206 9.69 20.44 19.69
CA GLY A 206 10.97 19.78 19.94
C GLY A 206 11.63 20.17 21.26
N GLY A 207 12.96 20.09 21.29
CA GLY A 207 13.75 20.19 22.52
C GLY A 207 13.91 18.84 23.22
N ASP A 208 14.65 18.84 24.32
CA ASP A 208 15.11 17.61 24.99
C ASP A 208 13.93 16.76 25.52
N ASP A 209 12.86 17.42 25.95
CA ASP A 209 11.69 16.76 26.54
C ASP A 209 10.59 16.41 25.52
N ALA A 210 10.66 16.94 24.30
CA ALA A 210 9.59 16.80 23.29
C ALA A 210 10.12 16.39 21.90
N SER A 211 11.27 15.71 21.82
CA SER A 211 11.83 15.19 20.57
C SER A 211 12.02 13.67 20.58
N GLU A 212 11.88 13.05 19.41
CA GLU A 212 12.15 11.63 19.17
C GLU A 212 13.21 11.44 18.10
N SER A 213 14.11 10.48 18.29
CA SER A 213 15.17 10.16 17.36
C SER A 213 14.99 8.79 16.73
N THR A 214 15.40 8.66 15.46
CA THR A 214 15.45 7.37 14.77
C THR A 214 16.84 7.14 14.20
N SER A 215 17.36 5.94 14.37
CA SER A 215 18.57 5.44 13.70
C SER A 215 18.18 4.31 12.74
N MET A 216 18.88 4.20 11.61
CA MET A 216 18.60 3.18 10.61
C MET A 216 19.85 2.47 10.13
N VAL A 217 19.73 1.16 9.94
CA VAL A 217 20.79 0.28 9.46
C VAL A 217 20.25 -0.53 8.29
N LEU A 218 20.99 -0.53 7.17
CA LEU A 218 20.77 -1.52 6.11
C LEU A 218 21.48 -2.82 6.47
N GLN A 219 20.74 -3.93 6.39
CA GLN A 219 21.28 -5.28 6.45
C GLN A 219 21.05 -6.00 5.11
N GLU A 220 22.10 -6.57 4.55
CA GLU A 220 22.02 -7.46 3.39
C GLU A 220 22.01 -8.93 3.82
N VAL A 221 21.14 -9.72 3.22
CA VAL A 221 20.94 -11.12 3.61
C VAL A 221 20.66 -11.98 2.40
N ALA A 222 21.05 -13.25 2.42
CA ALA A 222 20.65 -14.17 1.35
C ALA A 222 19.11 -14.27 1.23
N LYS A 223 18.58 -14.35 0.01
CA LYS A 223 17.14 -14.40 -0.32
C LYS A 223 16.42 -15.53 0.42
N ASN A 224 17.10 -16.66 0.59
CA ASN A 224 16.56 -17.86 1.22
C ASN A 224 16.76 -17.92 2.74
N VAL A 225 17.40 -16.91 3.34
CA VAL A 225 17.64 -16.86 4.80
C VAL A 225 16.61 -15.95 5.45
N ALA A 226 15.91 -16.43 6.48
CA ALA A 226 15.11 -15.57 7.34
C ALA A 226 16.07 -14.66 8.14
N ALA A 227 16.02 -13.36 7.87
CA ALA A 227 16.87 -12.38 8.53
C ALA A 227 16.06 -11.71 9.62
N ASP A 228 15.89 -12.43 10.71
CA ASP A 228 15.03 -12.01 11.82
C ASP A 228 15.84 -11.54 13.03
N THR A 229 17.18 -11.60 12.95
CA THR A 229 18.08 -11.03 13.95
C THR A 229 18.36 -9.56 13.63
N PRO A 230 18.03 -8.62 14.54
CA PRO A 230 18.36 -7.22 14.39
C PRO A 230 19.88 -7.01 14.28
N PRO A 231 20.35 -6.07 13.45
CA PRO A 231 21.76 -5.69 13.40
C PRO A 231 22.16 -4.94 14.67
N ASP A 232 23.46 -4.87 14.93
CA ASP A 232 24.00 -3.98 15.96
C ASP A 232 23.85 -2.51 15.52
N PHE A 233 23.31 -1.68 16.41
CA PHE A 233 23.15 -0.24 16.21
C PHE A 233 24.30 0.57 16.82
N THR A 234 25.32 -0.08 17.39
CA THR A 234 26.48 0.59 17.99
C THR A 234 27.21 1.45 16.95
N GLY A 235 27.41 2.73 17.27
CA GLY A 235 28.07 3.69 16.38
C GLY A 235 27.17 4.25 15.25
N VAL A 236 25.90 3.84 15.18
CA VAL A 236 24.95 4.39 14.22
C VAL A 236 24.45 5.75 14.70
N THR A 237 24.44 6.72 13.80
CA THR A 237 24.00 8.09 14.13
C THR A 237 22.49 8.12 14.37
N GLU A 238 22.08 8.56 15.56
CA GLU A 238 20.68 8.93 15.84
C GLU A 238 20.41 10.35 15.34
N THR A 239 19.25 10.56 14.72
CA THR A 239 18.79 11.89 14.30
C THR A 239 17.37 12.13 14.74
N ILE A 240 17.05 13.36 15.15
CA ILE A 240 15.70 13.75 15.55
C ILE A 240 14.80 13.67 14.31
N THR A 241 13.76 12.86 14.43
CA THR A 241 12.76 12.60 13.37
C THR A 241 11.36 13.08 13.74
N ALA A 242 11.09 13.41 15.01
CA ALA A 242 9.86 14.08 15.40
C ALA A 242 10.10 15.13 16.48
N PHE A 243 9.42 16.27 16.33
CA PHE A 243 9.43 17.43 17.21
C PHE A 243 7.99 17.67 17.65
N TYR A 244 7.63 17.24 18.86
CA TYR A 244 6.28 17.41 19.40
C TYR A 244 6.07 18.85 19.89
N LEU A 245 4.84 19.34 19.75
CA LEU A 245 4.43 20.65 20.27
C LEU A 245 4.52 20.64 21.78
N TYR A 246 5.36 21.49 22.37
CA TYR A 246 5.49 21.60 23.83
C TYR A 246 4.95 22.92 24.39
N LYS A 247 4.79 23.94 23.54
CA LYS A 247 4.24 25.24 23.94
C LYS A 247 3.51 25.96 22.81
N ILE A 248 2.41 26.62 23.16
CA ILE A 248 1.71 27.61 22.33
C ILE A 248 1.70 28.92 23.07
N LYS A 249 1.99 30.03 22.37
CA LYS A 249 2.00 31.37 22.95
C LYS A 249 1.17 32.33 22.12
N HIS A 250 0.21 32.98 22.75
CA HIS A 250 -0.57 34.06 22.15
C HIS A 250 0.21 35.39 22.22
N PRO A 251 0.04 36.31 21.25
CA PRO A 251 0.65 37.65 21.31
C PRO A 251 0.34 38.46 22.57
N PHE A 252 -0.79 38.16 23.22
CA PHE A 252 -1.20 38.81 24.49
C PHE A 252 -0.60 38.15 25.74
N GLY A 253 0.22 37.11 25.59
CA GLY A 253 0.95 36.47 26.69
C GLY A 253 0.31 35.22 27.27
N ASP A 254 -0.88 34.81 26.81
CA ASP A 254 -1.48 33.52 27.20
C ASP A 254 -0.65 32.35 26.65
N GLU A 255 -0.46 31.32 27.45
CA GLU A 255 0.34 30.15 27.07
C GLU A 255 -0.39 28.84 27.35
N ILE A 256 -0.19 27.83 26.49
CA ILE A 256 -0.56 26.44 26.75
C ILE A 256 0.71 25.59 26.65
N LEU A 257 0.93 24.75 27.64
CA LEU A 257 2.10 23.88 27.80
C LEU A 257 1.69 22.42 27.69
N PHE A 258 2.57 21.62 27.10
CA PHE A 258 2.39 20.20 26.86
C PHE A 258 3.58 19.44 27.44
N ASP A 259 3.31 18.60 28.43
CA ASP A 259 4.33 17.75 29.04
C ASP A 259 4.25 16.35 28.44
N TYR A 260 5.41 15.74 28.26
CA TYR A 260 5.55 14.39 27.72
C TYR A 260 6.30 13.50 28.69
N HIS A 261 5.95 12.21 28.70
CA HIS A 261 6.76 11.17 29.31
C HIS A 261 7.61 10.47 28.24
N ASP A 262 8.84 10.12 28.60
CA ASP A 262 9.63 9.16 27.84
C ASP A 262 9.08 7.76 28.07
N ASP A 263 8.78 7.04 26.99
CA ASP A 263 8.33 5.66 27.06
C ASP A 263 9.50 4.72 27.43
N GLY A 264 10.76 5.14 27.26
CA GLY A 264 11.97 4.35 27.56
C GLY A 264 12.17 3.12 26.67
N VAL A 265 11.20 2.82 25.81
CA VAL A 265 11.17 1.61 24.97
C VAL A 265 11.70 1.91 23.58
N GLN A 266 12.69 1.14 23.17
CA GLN A 266 13.17 1.12 21.79
C GLN A 266 12.28 0.21 20.95
N ILE A 267 11.90 0.67 19.76
CA ILE A 267 11.13 -0.14 18.81
C ILE A 267 12.00 -0.40 17.58
N LEU A 268 12.04 -1.66 17.19
CA LEU A 268 12.61 -2.09 15.92
C LEU A 268 11.52 -2.14 14.84
N SER A 269 11.76 -1.41 13.76
CA SER A 269 10.95 -1.41 12.54
C SER A 269 11.71 -2.11 11.42
N ARG A 270 11.00 -2.88 10.60
CA ARG A 270 11.56 -3.63 9.46
C ARG A 270 10.90 -3.18 8.18
N PHE A 271 11.69 -2.70 7.22
CA PHE A 271 11.20 -2.35 5.89
C PHE A 271 11.83 -3.26 4.83
N PHE A 272 11.01 -3.86 3.98
CA PHE A 272 11.46 -4.64 2.84
C PHE A 272 11.61 -3.72 1.63
N ASN A 273 12.80 -3.66 1.04
CA ASN A 273 12.91 -3.12 -0.31
C ASN A 273 12.60 -4.23 -1.31
N GLY A 274 11.62 -4.00 -2.19
CA GLY A 274 11.36 -4.88 -3.32
C GLY A 274 12.61 -5.01 -4.18
N ASN A 275 12.82 -6.18 -4.78
CA ASN A 275 13.96 -6.49 -5.63
C ASN A 275 14.37 -5.31 -6.53
N GLY A 276 15.67 -4.99 -6.57
CA GLY A 276 16.22 -3.98 -7.47
C GLY A 276 15.77 -4.20 -8.91
N ILE A 277 15.28 -3.13 -9.55
CA ILE A 277 14.88 -3.13 -10.96
C ILE A 277 16.16 -3.10 -11.79
N GLY A 278 16.46 -4.19 -12.49
CA GLY A 278 17.46 -4.18 -13.56
C GLY A 278 16.81 -3.75 -14.86
N ALA A 279 17.28 -2.66 -15.47
CA ALA A 279 16.92 -2.29 -16.83
C ALA A 279 17.90 -2.98 -17.80
N GLU A 280 17.41 -3.84 -18.69
CA GLU A 280 18.19 -4.32 -19.84
C GLU A 280 18.02 -3.32 -20.98
N LEU A 281 19.09 -2.61 -21.32
CA LEU A 281 19.18 -1.86 -22.58
C LEU A 281 19.69 -2.80 -23.65
N SER A 282 18.79 -3.37 -24.47
CA SER A 282 19.19 -4.07 -25.69
C SER A 282 19.43 -3.05 -26.80
N ASN A 283 20.70 -2.71 -27.07
CA ASN A 283 21.07 -2.14 -28.36
C ASN A 283 21.53 -3.29 -29.27
N GLY A 284 20.96 -3.33 -30.48
CA GLY A 284 21.16 -4.39 -31.45
C GLY A 284 22.63 -4.75 -31.68
N CYS A 285 22.87 -6.05 -31.77
CA CYS A 285 24.04 -6.68 -32.42
C CYS A 285 25.43 -6.18 -31.99
N LYS A 286 25.78 -6.30 -30.70
CA LYS A 286 27.11 -6.73 -30.19
C LYS A 286 27.09 -6.69 -28.66
N ALA A 287 26.99 -7.86 -28.03
CA ALA A 287 27.13 -7.98 -26.58
C ALA A 287 28.61 -7.79 -26.21
N ILE A 288 29.00 -6.58 -25.81
CA ILE A 288 30.23 -6.36 -25.05
C ILE A 288 29.85 -6.53 -23.58
N LEU A 289 30.27 -7.64 -22.98
CA LEU A 289 30.06 -7.94 -21.56
C LEU A 289 30.99 -7.07 -20.70
N TYR A 290 30.55 -5.87 -20.33
CA TYR A 290 31.11 -5.18 -19.17
C TYR A 290 30.40 -5.71 -17.91
N TYR A 291 31.10 -6.55 -17.15
CA TYR A 291 30.69 -6.91 -15.79
C TYR A 291 30.92 -5.72 -14.86
N ALA A 292 30.04 -4.72 -14.92
CA ALA A 292 29.81 -3.86 -13.77
C ALA A 292 29.07 -4.70 -12.72
N GLY A 293 29.57 -4.73 -11.49
CA GLY A 293 29.07 -5.58 -10.41
C GLY A 293 27.55 -5.46 -10.25
N PHE A 294 26.83 -6.44 -10.79
CA PHE A 294 25.40 -6.60 -10.56
C PHE A 294 25.19 -6.83 -9.07
N PHE A 295 24.21 -6.14 -8.47
CA PHE A 295 23.64 -6.55 -7.20
C PHE A 295 23.46 -8.06 -7.18
N ASP A 296 23.97 -8.72 -6.14
CA ASP A 296 23.82 -10.15 -6.03
C ASP A 296 22.33 -10.47 -5.97
N LYS A 297 21.78 -10.98 -7.08
CA LYS A 297 20.39 -11.44 -7.17
C LYS A 297 20.12 -12.56 -6.17
N SER A 298 21.12 -13.07 -5.42
CA SER A 298 20.96 -13.99 -4.31
C SER A 298 20.67 -13.29 -2.97
N LYS A 299 20.75 -11.96 -2.85
CA LYS A 299 20.53 -11.21 -1.60
C LYS A 299 19.26 -10.35 -1.61
N LYS A 300 18.69 -10.14 -0.43
CA LYS A 300 17.60 -9.22 -0.09
C LYS A 300 18.14 -8.14 0.85
N GLN A 301 17.57 -6.94 0.73
CA GLN A 301 17.92 -5.79 1.55
C GLN A 301 16.81 -5.51 2.56
N ILE A 302 17.22 -5.34 3.82
CA ILE A 302 16.31 -5.08 4.94
C ILE A 302 16.81 -3.86 5.68
N TYR A 303 15.94 -2.89 5.84
CA TYR A 303 16.21 -1.75 6.69
C TYR A 303 15.64 -2.01 8.09
N TRP A 304 16.50 -1.83 9.09
CA TRP A 304 16.14 -1.87 10.49
C TRP A 304 16.18 -0.45 11.05
N GLY A 305 15.05 0.02 11.57
CA GLY A 305 14.97 1.31 12.25
C GLY A 305 14.82 1.13 13.75
N LYS A 306 15.64 1.81 14.54
CA LYS A 306 15.55 1.88 16.00
C LYS A 306 15.11 3.28 16.39
N ILE A 307 13.98 3.35 17.09
CA ILE A 307 13.41 4.60 17.61
C ILE A 307 13.82 4.76 19.08
N SER A 308 14.33 5.93 19.44
CA SER A 308 14.82 6.31 20.77
C SER A 308 14.11 7.57 21.28
N GLY A 309 13.90 7.69 22.60
CA GLY A 309 13.31 8.88 23.24
C GLY A 309 11.82 9.10 22.94
N ARG A 310 11.02 8.01 22.83
CA ARG A 310 9.60 8.05 22.47
C ARG A 310 8.80 8.92 23.43
N LYS A 311 8.01 9.86 22.90
CA LYS A 311 7.23 10.81 23.70
C LYS A 311 5.74 10.46 23.66
N LYS A 312 5.14 10.41 24.85
CA LYS A 312 3.68 10.30 25.03
C LYS A 312 3.21 11.47 25.86
N ILE A 313 2.21 12.20 25.38
CA ILE A 313 1.64 13.33 26.14
C ILE A 313 1.14 12.82 27.49
N SER A 314 1.50 13.56 28.53
CA SER A 314 1.14 13.26 29.91
C SER A 314 0.25 14.33 30.51
N LYS A 315 0.47 15.60 30.12
CA LYS A 315 -0.26 16.74 30.67
C LYS A 315 -0.41 17.86 29.67
N ILE A 316 -1.58 18.53 29.69
CA ILE A 316 -1.79 19.83 29.05
C ILE A 316 -2.23 20.79 30.14
N HIS A 317 -1.55 21.93 30.25
CA HIS A 317 -1.87 22.92 31.28
C HIS A 317 -1.51 24.33 30.81
N SER A 318 -1.94 25.31 31.59
CA SER A 318 -1.67 26.72 31.33
C SER A 318 -1.51 27.46 32.64
N PRO A 319 -0.55 28.39 32.76
CA PRO A 319 -0.53 29.37 33.84
C PRO A 319 -1.78 30.28 33.86
N ASN A 320 -2.49 30.37 32.73
CA ASN A 320 -3.68 31.21 32.51
C ASN A 320 -4.99 30.42 32.66
N SER A 321 -4.97 29.21 33.23
CA SER A 321 -6.15 28.38 33.42
C SER A 321 -6.10 27.61 34.73
N ASP A 322 -7.23 27.56 35.43
CA ASP A 322 -7.40 26.77 36.66
C ASP A 322 -7.63 25.27 36.39
N SER A 323 -7.66 24.86 35.12
CA SER A 323 -7.85 23.47 34.73
C SER A 323 -6.63 22.92 34.01
N GLU A 324 -6.43 21.63 34.14
CA GLU A 324 -5.41 20.88 33.41
C GLU A 324 -5.97 19.54 32.92
N ILE A 325 -5.32 18.98 31.91
CA ILE A 325 -5.67 17.68 31.35
C ILE A 325 -4.54 16.71 31.66
N ARG A 326 -4.87 15.55 32.22
CA ARG A 326 -3.91 14.49 32.53
C ARG A 326 -4.22 13.24 31.71
N PHE A 327 -3.19 12.64 31.13
CA PHE A 327 -3.29 11.44 30.31
C PHE A 327 -2.69 10.24 31.05
N ASN A 328 -3.54 9.27 31.37
CA ASN A 328 -3.11 8.06 32.08
C ASN A 328 -2.96 6.90 31.10
N SER A 329 -1.77 6.32 31.05
CA SER A 329 -1.46 5.22 30.15
C SER A 329 -0.67 4.11 30.85
N THR A 330 -0.88 2.87 30.42
CA THR A 330 -0.15 1.69 30.91
C THR A 330 0.74 1.14 29.83
N GLN A 331 1.92 0.68 30.23
CA GLN A 331 2.80 -0.08 29.36
C GLN A 331 2.12 -1.41 28.98
N LEU A 332 2.05 -1.72 27.69
CA LEU A 332 1.52 -2.99 27.20
C LEU A 332 2.66 -3.93 26.88
N TYR A 333 2.65 -5.11 27.47
CA TYR A 333 3.54 -6.19 27.03
C TYR A 333 2.81 -7.07 26.01
N LEU A 334 3.13 -6.90 24.72
CA LEU A 334 2.66 -7.83 23.69
C LEU A 334 3.59 -9.05 23.65
N ALA A 335 2.99 -10.25 23.69
CA ALA A 335 3.75 -11.50 23.76
C ALA A 335 4.76 -11.60 22.59
N PRO A 336 6.02 -12.04 22.85
CA PRO A 336 6.97 -12.30 21.79
C PRO A 336 6.41 -13.32 20.81
N VAL A 337 6.62 -13.07 19.52
CA VAL A 337 6.23 -14.03 18.50
C VAL A 337 7.34 -15.05 18.35
N ALA A 338 7.05 -16.30 18.71
CA ALA A 338 7.85 -17.43 18.29
C ALA A 338 7.72 -17.56 16.77
N THR A 339 8.74 -17.14 16.04
CA THR A 339 8.94 -17.59 14.65
C THR A 339 9.38 -19.06 14.71
N ASN A 340 9.18 -19.84 13.63
CA ASN A 340 9.59 -21.26 13.53
C ASN A 340 11.12 -21.49 13.66
N TYR A 341 11.90 -20.51 14.13
CA TYR A 341 13.34 -20.48 14.13
C TYR A 341 13.88 -19.82 15.42
N ASN A 342 13.57 -20.40 16.59
CA ASN A 342 14.27 -20.31 17.89
C ASN A 342 14.97 -18.99 18.31
N THR A 343 14.51 -17.83 17.84
CA THR A 343 15.03 -16.52 18.25
C THR A 343 13.86 -15.70 18.76
N VAL A 344 13.81 -15.58 20.08
CA VAL A 344 12.88 -14.70 20.79
C VAL A 344 13.39 -13.28 20.61
N THR A 345 12.77 -12.50 19.73
CA THR A 345 12.89 -11.04 19.78
C THR A 345 11.55 -10.44 20.23
N PRO A 346 11.34 -10.25 21.54
CA PRO A 346 10.34 -9.33 22.03
C PRO A 346 10.90 -7.92 21.90
N GLN A 347 10.21 -7.01 21.21
CA GLN A 347 10.33 -5.61 21.61
C GLN A 347 9.11 -4.80 21.18
N TYR A 348 7.98 -4.96 21.88
CA TYR A 348 6.91 -3.97 21.80
C TYR A 348 6.34 -3.72 23.19
N ASP A 349 6.86 -2.70 23.84
CA ASP A 349 6.13 -2.02 24.89
C ASP A 349 5.74 -0.63 24.38
N ASP A 350 4.68 -0.58 23.58
CA ASP A 350 3.96 0.68 23.40
C ASP A 350 3.09 0.91 24.65
N ARG A 351 2.73 2.15 24.94
CA ARG A 351 1.74 2.43 25.99
C ARG A 351 0.34 2.32 25.40
N ARG A 352 -0.64 2.04 26.25
CA ARG A 352 -2.07 2.15 25.96
C ARG A 352 -2.65 3.31 26.76
N LEU A 353 -3.31 4.24 26.10
CA LEU A 353 -4.02 5.33 26.78
C LEU A 353 -5.28 4.78 27.43
N ASN A 354 -5.34 4.76 28.77
CA ASN A 354 -6.48 4.20 29.50
C ASN A 354 -7.53 5.25 29.82
N SER A 355 -7.09 6.46 30.20
CA SER A 355 -8.02 7.54 30.52
C SER A 355 -7.42 8.92 30.33
N ILE A 356 -8.31 9.90 30.14
CA ILE A 356 -8.01 11.32 30.13
C ILE A 356 -8.86 11.97 31.22
N HIS A 357 -8.23 12.74 32.08
CA HIS A 357 -8.89 13.44 33.19
C HIS A 357 -8.77 14.94 33.00
N VAL A 358 -9.88 15.66 33.10
CA VAL A 358 -9.87 17.11 33.25
C VAL A 358 -9.92 17.40 34.74
N TYR A 359 -8.87 18.01 35.26
CA TYR A 359 -8.69 18.29 36.67
C TYR A 359 -8.81 19.79 36.92
N ASN A 360 -9.62 20.17 37.89
CA ASN A 360 -9.73 21.55 38.35
C ASN A 360 -8.77 21.75 39.53
N ASN A 361 -7.75 22.58 39.32
CA ASN A 361 -6.69 22.84 40.29
C ASN A 361 -7.18 23.63 41.51
N LEU A 362 -8.25 24.44 41.38
CA LEU A 362 -8.83 25.19 42.52
C LEU A 362 -9.67 24.28 43.42
N LEU A 363 -10.46 23.38 42.82
CA LEU A 363 -11.34 22.46 43.56
C LEU A 363 -10.59 21.21 44.05
N GLY A 364 -9.44 20.89 43.44
CA GLY A 364 -8.66 19.71 43.77
C GLY A 364 -9.29 18.41 43.29
N GLU A 365 -10.18 18.45 42.29
CA GLU A 365 -10.97 17.30 41.84
C GLU A 365 -11.00 17.15 40.30
N ASN A 366 -11.38 15.95 39.85
CA ASN A 366 -11.66 15.70 38.43
C ASN A 366 -13.08 16.22 38.10
N THR A 367 -13.19 17.03 37.05
CA THR A 367 -14.48 17.53 36.54
C THR A 367 -14.97 16.75 35.33
N LYS A 368 -14.08 16.00 34.67
CA LYS A 368 -14.43 15.10 33.58
C LYS A 368 -13.48 13.93 33.51
N GLN A 369 -14.01 12.75 33.23
CA GLN A 369 -13.23 11.55 32.97
C GLN A 369 -13.64 10.95 31.62
N ILE A 370 -12.65 10.67 30.78
CA ILE A 370 -12.82 9.92 29.54
C ILE A 370 -12.06 8.62 29.71
N LYS A 371 -12.74 7.49 29.56
CA LYS A 371 -12.16 6.16 29.70
C LYS A 371 -12.17 5.45 28.34
N LEU A 372 -11.06 4.78 28.02
CA LEU A 372 -10.87 4.06 26.77
C LEU A 372 -10.73 2.56 27.08
N SER A 373 -11.55 1.75 26.43
CA SER A 373 -11.54 0.29 26.50
C SER A 373 -11.11 -0.31 25.16
N TYR A 374 -10.52 -1.50 25.17
CA TYR A 374 -9.85 -2.06 24.01
C TYR A 374 -10.14 -3.55 23.81
N ILE A 375 -10.24 -3.95 22.54
CA ILE A 375 -10.16 -5.35 22.12
C ILE A 375 -8.68 -5.70 21.90
N ASP A 376 -8.15 -6.54 22.77
CA ASP A 376 -6.79 -7.04 22.68
C ASP A 376 -6.74 -8.27 21.75
N THR A 377 -5.78 -8.28 20.84
CA THR A 377 -5.43 -9.43 19.99
C THR A 377 -3.95 -9.78 20.22
N PRO A 378 -3.47 -10.96 19.80
CA PRO A 378 -2.09 -11.36 20.05
C PRO A 378 -1.02 -10.38 19.55
N TYR A 379 -1.32 -9.57 18.52
CA TYR A 379 -0.31 -8.75 17.83
C TYR A 379 -0.65 -7.26 17.74
N ARG A 380 -1.89 -6.89 18.10
CA ARG A 380 -2.48 -5.55 17.92
C ARG A 380 -3.59 -5.35 18.94
N PHE A 381 -4.02 -4.11 19.13
CA PHE A 381 -5.24 -3.81 19.87
C PHE A 381 -6.08 -2.78 19.13
N PHE A 382 -7.38 -2.76 19.43
CA PHE A 382 -8.38 -1.94 18.75
C PHE A 382 -9.22 -1.22 19.80
N LEU A 383 -9.49 0.06 19.58
CA LEU A 383 -10.34 0.84 20.48
C LEU A 383 -11.76 0.29 20.43
N GLU A 384 -12.28 -0.20 21.54
CA GLU A 384 -13.61 -0.80 21.65
C GLU A 384 -14.65 0.23 22.06
N GLU A 385 -14.34 1.03 23.08
CA GLU A 385 -15.29 1.95 23.67
C GLU A 385 -14.60 3.20 24.22
N VAL A 386 -15.28 4.34 24.09
CA VAL A 386 -14.91 5.60 24.72
C VAL A 386 -16.08 6.05 25.58
N GLU A 387 -15.93 5.96 26.90
CA GLU A 387 -16.90 6.41 27.88
C GLU A 387 -16.54 7.84 28.32
N MET A 388 -17.50 8.76 28.29
CA MET A 388 -17.32 10.13 28.78
C MET A 388 -18.27 10.39 29.94
N ASN A 389 -17.66 10.64 31.10
CA ASN A 389 -18.36 10.89 32.34
C ASN A 389 -18.08 12.33 32.77
N ASN A 390 -19.14 13.10 32.98
CA ASN A 390 -19.05 14.50 33.40
C ASN A 390 -18.94 14.65 34.93
N GLU A 391 -18.95 13.56 35.70
CA GLU A 391 -18.82 13.56 37.15
C GLU A 391 -17.99 12.38 37.65
N THR A 392 -17.39 12.52 38.83
CA THR A 392 -16.58 11.52 39.54
C THR A 392 -17.41 10.42 40.20
N ASP A 393 -18.75 10.54 40.19
CA ASP A 393 -19.63 9.60 40.89
C ASP A 393 -19.92 8.37 40.03
N VAL A 394 -19.08 7.35 40.19
CA VAL A 394 -19.18 6.03 39.55
C VAL A 394 -20.52 5.32 39.86
N ASN A 395 -21.28 5.80 40.85
CA ASN A 395 -22.53 5.20 41.32
C ASN A 395 -23.80 5.97 40.94
N SER A 396 -23.66 7.14 40.32
CA SER A 396 -24.81 7.88 39.80
C SER A 396 -25.14 7.34 38.40
N ALA A 397 -26.34 6.77 38.20
CA ALA A 397 -26.86 6.30 36.91
C ALA A 397 -27.09 7.43 35.86
N SER A 398 -26.38 8.54 36.03
CA SER A 398 -26.55 9.83 35.38
C SER A 398 -25.69 9.91 34.12
N LYS A 399 -26.24 9.41 33.01
CA LYS A 399 -25.84 9.71 31.61
C LYS A 399 -24.33 9.62 31.31
N CYS A 400 -23.80 8.40 31.28
CA CYS A 400 -22.57 8.11 30.53
C CYS A 400 -22.86 8.25 29.03
N SER A 401 -22.19 9.17 28.33
CA SER A 401 -22.18 9.16 26.87
C SER A 401 -21.05 8.26 26.40
N SER A 402 -21.35 7.17 25.69
CA SER A 402 -20.33 6.28 25.15
C SER A 402 -20.40 6.14 23.63
N TYR A 403 -19.23 5.96 23.04
CA TYR A 403 -19.05 5.54 21.66
C TYR A 403 -18.50 4.13 21.67
N LYS A 404 -19.08 3.23 20.87
CA LYS A 404 -18.62 1.84 20.77
C LYS A 404 -18.27 1.49 19.33
N MET A 405 -17.22 0.71 19.13
CA MET A 405 -16.72 0.30 17.83
C MET A 405 -16.69 -1.21 17.70
N GLU A 406 -17.11 -1.70 16.54
CA GLU A 406 -16.94 -3.10 16.14
C GLU A 406 -16.11 -3.17 14.87
N TYR A 407 -15.28 -4.20 14.75
CA TYR A 407 -14.37 -4.40 13.62
C TYR A 407 -14.62 -5.77 12.97
N ASP A 408 -14.24 -5.92 11.70
CA ASP A 408 -14.34 -7.22 11.01
C ASP A 408 -13.23 -8.16 11.50
N ASP A 409 -13.56 -9.07 12.42
CA ASP A 409 -12.75 -10.25 12.77
C ASP A 409 -11.25 -9.95 13.00
N VAL A 410 -10.98 -9.19 14.06
CA VAL A 410 -9.65 -8.74 14.46
C VAL A 410 -8.70 -9.88 14.83
N ASN A 411 -9.24 -11.03 15.28
CA ASN A 411 -8.46 -12.19 15.72
C ASN A 411 -7.87 -12.98 14.55
N SER A 412 -8.44 -12.86 13.35
CA SER A 412 -7.92 -13.50 12.14
C SER A 412 -6.76 -12.75 11.48
N LEU A 413 -6.39 -11.57 12.00
CA LEU A 413 -5.23 -10.85 11.49
C LEU A 413 -3.93 -11.61 11.83
N PRO A 414 -3.05 -11.84 10.83
CA PRO A 414 -1.80 -12.52 11.09
C PRO A 414 -0.85 -11.62 11.89
N HIS A 415 0.23 -12.23 12.35
CA HIS A 415 1.36 -11.49 12.90
C HIS A 415 1.89 -10.42 11.92
N ARG A 416 2.40 -9.30 12.46
CA ARG A 416 2.80 -8.12 11.69
C ARG A 416 3.93 -8.37 10.68
N PHE A 417 4.71 -9.42 10.87
CA PHE A 417 5.77 -9.81 9.93
C PHE A 417 5.38 -10.98 9.01
N SER A 418 4.09 -11.30 8.91
CA SER A 418 3.63 -12.36 8.02
C SER A 418 3.85 -11.99 6.56
N LEU A 419 4.37 -12.94 5.78
CA LEU A 419 4.50 -12.80 4.33
C LEU A 419 3.16 -13.04 3.59
N ASN A 420 2.09 -13.36 4.30
CA ASN A 420 0.75 -13.58 3.73
C ASN A 420 0.04 -12.25 3.45
N GLN A 421 0.67 -11.39 2.65
CA GLN A 421 0.15 -10.09 2.27
C GLN A 421 0.01 -9.94 0.76
N ASP A 422 -0.91 -9.08 0.33
CA ASP A 422 -1.02 -8.65 -1.07
C ASP A 422 0.00 -7.54 -1.42
N MET A 423 -0.05 -7.04 -2.65
CA MET A 423 0.88 -5.99 -3.12
C MET A 423 0.77 -4.66 -2.37
N LEU A 424 -0.34 -4.39 -1.68
CA LEU A 424 -0.54 -3.17 -0.89
C LEU A 424 -0.35 -3.39 0.61
N GLY A 425 0.01 -4.61 1.02
CA GLY A 425 0.28 -5.01 2.39
C GLY A 425 -0.94 -5.51 3.16
N TYR A 426 -2.11 -5.72 2.54
CA TYR A 426 -3.27 -6.28 3.25
C TYR A 426 -3.18 -7.79 3.36
N TYR A 427 -3.82 -8.35 4.40
CA TYR A 427 -3.86 -9.79 4.59
C TYR A 427 -4.60 -10.48 3.45
N ARG A 428 -3.95 -11.46 2.80
CA ARG A 428 -4.51 -12.19 1.65
C ARG A 428 -5.16 -13.54 2.00
N GLY A 429 -5.02 -14.00 3.24
CA GLY A 429 -5.42 -15.36 3.64
C GLY A 429 -4.30 -16.40 3.51
N PRO A 430 -4.59 -17.67 3.87
CA PRO A 430 -3.65 -18.79 3.74
C PRO A 430 -3.37 -19.11 2.26
N VAL A 431 -2.11 -19.45 1.95
CA VAL A 431 -1.72 -19.90 0.61
C VAL A 431 -2.24 -21.32 0.39
N ILE A 432 -3.28 -21.46 -0.42
CA ILE A 432 -3.72 -22.78 -0.89
C ILE A 432 -2.81 -23.19 -2.05
N ILE A 433 -1.81 -24.02 -1.78
CA ILE A 433 -1.06 -24.72 -2.83
C ILE A 433 -1.96 -25.85 -3.31
N ASN A 434 -2.89 -25.57 -4.22
CA ASN A 434 -3.55 -26.63 -4.97
C ASN A 434 -2.49 -27.29 -5.85
N GLY A 435 -2.19 -28.56 -5.58
CA GLY A 435 -1.11 -29.32 -6.19
C GLY A 435 -1.14 -29.31 -7.71
N ILE A 436 -0.34 -28.43 -8.30
CA ILE A 436 0.13 -28.59 -9.68
C ILE A 436 1.36 -29.51 -9.58
N PRO A 437 1.38 -30.69 -10.25
CA PRO A 437 2.54 -31.56 -10.25
C PRO A 437 3.78 -30.80 -10.70
N SER A 438 4.76 -30.72 -9.82
CA SER A 438 6.04 -30.06 -10.04
C SER A 438 6.92 -30.90 -10.97
N THR A 439 6.61 -30.92 -12.27
CA THR A 439 7.54 -31.44 -13.29
C THR A 439 7.35 -30.70 -14.61
N TYR A 440 7.91 -29.48 -14.71
CA TYR A 440 8.42 -28.98 -15.99
C TYR A 440 9.61 -28.05 -15.73
N ASN A 441 10.74 -28.39 -16.33
CA ASN A 441 12.04 -27.74 -16.16
C ASN A 441 12.06 -26.37 -16.82
N GLY A 442 12.62 -25.39 -16.10
CA GLY A 442 13.04 -24.10 -16.62
C GLY A 442 11.90 -23.09 -16.74
N PHE A 443 12.04 -21.96 -16.04
CA PHE A 443 11.11 -20.80 -16.07
C PHE A 443 9.82 -20.93 -15.24
N ASN A 444 9.92 -21.34 -13.97
CA ASN A 444 8.88 -21.05 -13.00
C ASN A 444 9.04 -19.63 -12.43
N HIS A 445 8.54 -18.63 -13.17
CA HIS A 445 7.87 -17.54 -12.49
C HIS A 445 6.59 -18.12 -11.90
N VAL A 446 6.66 -18.62 -10.66
CA VAL A 446 5.44 -18.76 -9.87
C VAL A 446 4.89 -17.34 -9.77
N SER A 447 3.93 -17.03 -10.63
CA SER A 447 3.06 -15.89 -10.46
C SER A 447 2.18 -16.25 -9.27
N ILE A 448 2.73 -16.08 -8.07
CA ILE A 448 1.94 -16.15 -6.85
C ILE A 448 0.87 -15.09 -7.06
N ASN A 449 -0.38 -15.53 -7.16
CA ASN A 449 -1.49 -14.61 -7.36
C ASN A 449 -1.54 -13.67 -6.15
N ASN A 450 -1.02 -12.45 -6.31
CA ASN A 450 -0.96 -11.43 -5.27
C ASN A 450 -2.27 -10.61 -5.21
N SER A 451 -3.36 -11.13 -5.79
CA SER A 451 -4.68 -10.50 -5.75
C SER A 451 -5.24 -10.47 -4.32
N SER A 452 -5.84 -9.35 -3.94
CA SER A 452 -6.65 -9.29 -2.71
C SER A 452 -7.83 -10.24 -2.80
N HIS A 453 -8.09 -10.96 -1.71
CA HIS A 453 -9.34 -11.69 -1.55
C HIS A 453 -10.23 -10.90 -0.57
N PRO A 454 -11.46 -10.46 -0.99
CA PRO A 454 -12.30 -9.55 -0.22
C PRO A 454 -12.54 -9.97 1.24
N GLY A 455 -12.69 -11.28 1.46
CA GLY A 455 -12.88 -11.85 2.80
C GLY A 455 -11.73 -11.63 3.79
N TYR A 456 -10.48 -11.44 3.32
CA TYR A 456 -9.29 -11.32 4.18
C TYR A 456 -8.79 -9.89 4.30
N VAL A 457 -8.91 -9.07 3.25
CA VAL A 457 -8.40 -7.69 3.29
C VAL A 457 -9.18 -6.77 4.23
N LYS A 458 -10.45 -7.10 4.50
CA LYS A 458 -11.31 -6.34 5.41
C LYS A 458 -11.05 -6.61 6.89
N LYS A 459 -10.21 -7.58 7.23
CA LYS A 459 -9.92 -7.91 8.63
C LYS A 459 -9.36 -6.70 9.37
N GLY A 460 -9.92 -6.41 10.54
CA GLY A 460 -9.63 -5.23 11.35
C GLY A 460 -10.20 -3.89 10.84
N ALA A 461 -10.92 -3.86 9.71
CA ALA A 461 -11.64 -2.66 9.28
C ALA A 461 -12.80 -2.34 10.24
N LEU A 462 -13.09 -1.05 10.44
CA LEU A 462 -14.22 -0.62 11.28
C LEU A 462 -15.53 -1.05 10.61
N LYS A 463 -16.27 -1.95 11.25
CA LYS A 463 -17.53 -2.51 10.73
C LYS A 463 -18.74 -1.71 11.19
N LYS A 464 -18.72 -1.25 12.45
CA LYS A 464 -19.83 -0.53 13.07
C LYS A 464 -19.35 0.47 14.11
N MET A 465 -20.05 1.59 14.24
CA MET A 465 -19.83 2.60 15.28
C MET A 465 -21.15 3.00 15.91
N TYR A 466 -21.27 2.87 17.23
CA TYR A 466 -22.41 3.31 18.02
C TYR A 466 -22.15 4.69 18.61
N TYR A 467 -23.20 5.49 18.71
CA TYR A 467 -23.13 6.87 19.19
C TYR A 467 -23.86 7.02 20.52
N PRO A 468 -23.50 8.04 21.33
CA PRO A 468 -24.21 8.36 22.57
C PRO A 468 -25.70 8.65 22.40
N SER A 469 -26.16 8.96 21.18
CA SER A 469 -27.58 9.15 20.87
C SER A 469 -28.39 7.83 20.83
N GLY A 470 -27.74 6.67 20.96
CA GLY A 470 -28.33 5.34 20.75
C GLY A 470 -28.33 4.90 19.28
N GLY A 471 -28.04 5.81 18.35
CA GLY A 471 -27.87 5.50 16.93
C GLY A 471 -26.55 4.79 16.61
N HIS A 472 -26.41 4.31 15.38
CA HIS A 472 -25.20 3.66 14.90
C HIS A 472 -24.97 3.79 13.39
N THR A 473 -23.72 3.68 12.98
CA THR A 473 -23.30 3.62 11.57
C THR A 473 -22.75 2.24 11.26
N PHE A 474 -23.12 1.67 10.10
CA PHE A 474 -22.46 0.53 9.49
C PHE A 474 -21.57 0.95 8.32
N PHE A 475 -20.44 0.27 8.18
CA PHE A 475 -19.50 0.46 7.09
C PHE A 475 -19.33 -0.84 6.32
N GLU A 476 -19.60 -0.78 5.02
CA GLU A 476 -19.44 -1.90 4.08
C GLU A 476 -18.32 -1.54 3.10
N TYR A 477 -17.49 -2.52 2.77
CA TYR A 477 -16.28 -2.33 1.98
C TYR A 477 -16.25 -3.27 0.77
N GLU A 478 -15.66 -2.79 -0.33
CA GLU A 478 -15.38 -3.55 -1.54
C GLU A 478 -13.89 -3.52 -1.89
N THR A 479 -13.40 -4.56 -2.57
CA THR A 479 -12.09 -4.52 -3.22
C THR A 479 -12.21 -3.81 -4.56
N PRO A 480 -11.25 -2.98 -4.97
CA PRO A 480 -11.18 -2.51 -6.35
C PRO A 480 -11.20 -3.69 -7.33
N ALA A 481 -11.73 -3.49 -8.53
CA ALA A 481 -11.79 -4.53 -9.54
C ALA A 481 -11.08 -4.07 -10.82
N VAL A 482 -10.25 -4.94 -11.39
CA VAL A 482 -9.56 -4.72 -12.66
C VAL A 482 -10.16 -5.66 -13.69
N ALA A 483 -10.51 -5.12 -14.84
CA ALA A 483 -10.91 -5.93 -15.98
C ALA A 483 -9.67 -6.28 -16.81
N THR A 484 -9.41 -7.56 -16.99
CA THR A 484 -8.34 -8.07 -17.83
C THR A 484 -8.94 -8.78 -19.03
N LEU A 485 -8.37 -8.50 -20.19
CA LEU A 485 -8.63 -9.21 -21.43
C LEU A 485 -7.77 -10.48 -21.45
N LEU A 486 -8.38 -11.64 -21.25
CA LEU A 486 -7.69 -12.93 -21.30
C LEU A 486 -7.85 -13.56 -22.69
N PRO A 487 -6.77 -13.77 -23.44
CA PRO A 487 -6.82 -14.50 -24.69
C PRO A 487 -7.09 -15.98 -24.40
N ILE A 488 -8.05 -16.55 -25.10
CA ILE A 488 -8.38 -17.97 -25.10
C ILE A 488 -8.03 -18.48 -26.49
N ASN A 489 -7.14 -19.47 -26.54
CA ASN A 489 -6.77 -20.14 -27.77
C ASN A 489 -7.46 -21.51 -27.79
N ILE A 490 -8.18 -21.78 -28.87
CA ILE A 490 -8.82 -23.05 -29.15
C ILE A 490 -8.08 -23.71 -30.30
N SER A 491 -7.82 -25.00 -30.19
CA SER A 491 -7.28 -25.82 -31.26
C SER A 491 -7.96 -27.18 -31.25
N LEU A 492 -8.62 -27.52 -32.37
CA LEU A 492 -9.18 -28.84 -32.64
C LEU A 492 -8.30 -29.55 -33.67
N PHE A 493 -8.17 -30.86 -33.51
CA PHE A 493 -7.36 -31.71 -34.37
C PHE A 493 -8.19 -32.92 -34.78
N ALA A 494 -8.20 -33.25 -36.07
CA ALA A 494 -8.80 -34.47 -36.59
C ALA A 494 -7.85 -35.14 -37.58
N ASN A 495 -7.73 -36.47 -37.53
CA ASN A 495 -6.87 -37.26 -38.41
C ASN A 495 -7.61 -38.47 -38.96
N LYS A 496 -7.24 -38.89 -40.18
CA LYS A 496 -7.72 -40.13 -40.81
C LYS A 496 -6.54 -40.95 -41.29
N GLY A 497 -6.47 -42.25 -40.93
CA GLY A 497 -5.49 -43.19 -41.47
C GLY A 497 -4.09 -43.17 -40.83
N GLN A 498 -3.91 -42.53 -39.66
CA GLN A 498 -2.64 -42.49 -38.92
C GLN A 498 -2.80 -43.09 -37.52
N SER A 499 -2.16 -44.23 -37.27
CA SER A 499 -2.01 -44.79 -35.93
C SER A 499 -0.74 -44.22 -35.31
N SER A 500 -0.84 -43.09 -34.61
CA SER A 500 0.25 -42.62 -33.73
C SER A 500 -0.01 -43.12 -32.31
N THR A 501 1.04 -43.47 -31.57
CA THR A 501 0.95 -43.98 -30.18
C THR A 501 0.45 -42.94 -29.16
N LEU A 502 0.14 -41.71 -29.60
CA LEU A 502 -0.31 -40.61 -28.73
C LEU A 502 -1.73 -40.12 -29.03
N LEU A 503 -2.41 -40.57 -30.10
CA LEU A 503 -3.77 -40.13 -30.43
C LEU A 503 -4.60 -41.27 -31.07
N PRO A 504 -5.81 -41.57 -30.57
CA PRO A 504 -6.62 -42.68 -31.08
C PRO A 504 -7.13 -42.40 -32.50
N ASN A 505 -6.95 -43.41 -33.36
CA ASN A 505 -7.32 -43.38 -34.77
C ASN A 505 -8.84 -43.65 -34.92
N LYS A 506 -9.67 -42.60 -34.91
CA LYS A 506 -11.10 -42.68 -35.30
C LYS A 506 -11.57 -41.36 -35.94
N PRO A 507 -12.46 -41.41 -36.97
CA PRO A 507 -13.06 -40.24 -37.59
C PRO A 507 -14.19 -39.68 -36.70
N SER A 508 -13.86 -39.33 -35.45
CA SER A 508 -14.85 -38.83 -34.50
C SER A 508 -14.89 -37.32 -34.49
N ASP A 509 -16.09 -36.76 -34.43
CA ASP A 509 -16.37 -35.34 -34.25
C ASP A 509 -15.62 -34.81 -33.03
N PHE A 510 -14.69 -33.87 -33.24
CA PHE A 510 -14.07 -33.17 -32.12
C PHE A 510 -14.91 -31.96 -31.79
N ILE A 511 -15.48 -31.98 -30.58
CA ILE A 511 -16.40 -30.97 -30.07
C ILE A 511 -15.75 -30.28 -28.87
N LEU A 512 -15.56 -28.97 -28.96
CA LEU A 512 -15.19 -28.14 -27.82
C LEU A 512 -16.29 -27.11 -27.55
N SER A 513 -16.70 -27.02 -26.29
CA SER A 513 -17.66 -26.01 -25.84
C SER A 513 -16.93 -24.90 -25.08
N PHE A 514 -17.27 -23.64 -25.35
CA PHE A 514 -16.69 -22.45 -24.71
C PHE A 514 -17.73 -21.34 -24.56
N SER A 515 -17.47 -20.32 -23.74
CA SER A 515 -18.39 -19.19 -23.56
C SER A 515 -17.70 -17.86 -23.79
N ALA A 516 -18.38 -16.95 -24.48
CA ALA A 516 -17.92 -15.58 -24.71
C ALA A 516 -18.56 -14.64 -23.67
N ASN A 517 -17.74 -13.91 -22.92
CA ASN A 517 -18.25 -12.95 -21.91
C ASN A 517 -18.37 -11.51 -22.44
N GLN A 518 -18.06 -11.29 -23.72
CA GLN A 518 -18.24 -10.06 -24.47
C GLN A 518 -18.55 -10.36 -25.94
N ALA A 519 -19.17 -9.40 -26.62
CA ALA A 519 -19.40 -9.51 -28.06
C ALA A 519 -18.11 -9.22 -28.82
N GLN A 520 -17.77 -10.06 -29.80
CA GLN A 520 -16.55 -9.89 -30.61
C GLN A 520 -16.62 -10.72 -31.90
N GLU A 521 -15.87 -10.30 -32.91
CA GLU A 521 -15.61 -11.11 -34.09
C GLU A 521 -14.42 -12.04 -33.83
N ILE A 522 -14.53 -13.29 -34.25
CA ILE A 522 -13.45 -14.28 -34.20
C ILE A 522 -13.17 -14.83 -35.59
N THR A 523 -11.92 -15.23 -35.82
CA THR A 523 -11.53 -15.92 -37.05
C THR A 523 -11.10 -17.34 -36.73
N VAL A 524 -11.83 -18.31 -37.25
CA VAL A 524 -11.46 -19.74 -37.20
C VAL A 524 -10.62 -20.05 -38.43
N ASN A 525 -9.35 -20.34 -38.21
CA ASN A 525 -8.39 -20.74 -39.23
C ASN A 525 -8.35 -22.26 -39.34
N VAL A 526 -8.46 -22.74 -40.57
CA VAL A 526 -8.58 -24.15 -40.89
C VAL A 526 -7.42 -24.52 -41.77
N ASN A 527 -6.61 -25.46 -41.32
CA ASN A 527 -5.51 -26.01 -42.08
C ASN A 527 -5.73 -27.49 -42.28
N ILE A 528 -5.65 -27.94 -43.54
CA ILE A 528 -5.70 -29.35 -43.91
C ILE A 528 -4.43 -29.69 -44.64
N GLN A 529 -3.69 -30.68 -44.14
CA GLN A 529 -2.43 -31.11 -44.70
C GLN A 529 -2.46 -32.60 -45.01
N GLN A 530 -2.04 -32.94 -46.23
CA GLN A 530 -1.84 -34.32 -46.63
C GLN A 530 -0.54 -34.88 -46.06
N THR A 531 -0.54 -36.15 -45.68
CA THR A 531 0.67 -36.80 -45.15
C THR A 531 1.50 -37.54 -46.21
N ASN A 532 0.93 -37.80 -47.41
CA ASN A 532 1.61 -38.47 -48.53
C ASN A 532 1.47 -37.65 -49.82
N THR A 533 2.59 -37.22 -50.40
CA THR A 533 2.66 -36.22 -51.50
C THR A 533 2.28 -36.71 -52.90
N SER A 534 1.70 -37.92 -53.05
CA SER A 534 1.61 -38.61 -54.35
C SER A 534 0.18 -38.90 -54.84
N ILE A 535 -0.85 -38.34 -54.19
CA ILE A 535 -2.26 -38.57 -54.58
C ILE A 535 -2.99 -37.22 -54.46
N ASP A 536 -3.64 -36.76 -55.53
CA ASP A 536 -4.47 -35.54 -55.47
C ASP A 536 -5.54 -35.65 -54.37
N PHE A 537 -5.90 -34.54 -53.70
CA PHE A 537 -7.07 -34.52 -52.82
C PHE A 537 -8.30 -35.01 -53.62
N PRO A 538 -8.95 -36.12 -53.22
CA PRO A 538 -10.26 -36.43 -53.74
C PRO A 538 -11.27 -35.39 -53.24
N ASN A 539 -12.46 -35.36 -53.86
CA ASN A 539 -13.56 -34.42 -53.63
C ASN A 539 -14.23 -34.54 -52.24
N ASP A 540 -13.42 -34.70 -51.19
CA ASP A 540 -13.83 -34.88 -49.81
C ASP A 540 -14.10 -33.53 -49.13
N LYS A 541 -15.03 -33.55 -48.18
CA LYS A 541 -15.50 -32.36 -47.45
C LYS A 541 -15.10 -32.48 -45.99
N VAL A 542 -14.42 -31.47 -45.48
CA VAL A 542 -14.21 -31.28 -44.04
C VAL A 542 -15.21 -30.23 -43.58
N TYR A 543 -15.96 -30.55 -42.53
CA TYR A 543 -17.00 -29.68 -41.99
C TYR A 543 -16.51 -29.03 -40.71
N ILE A 544 -16.77 -27.73 -40.60
CA ILE A 544 -16.55 -26.97 -39.36
C ILE A 544 -17.85 -26.29 -38.98
N LYS A 545 -18.34 -26.61 -37.79
CA LYS A 545 -19.58 -26.04 -37.27
C LYS A 545 -19.25 -25.21 -36.04
N LEU A 546 -19.74 -23.98 -36.01
CA LEU A 546 -19.79 -23.19 -34.79
C LEU A 546 -21.26 -22.86 -34.51
N TYR A 547 -21.79 -23.31 -33.38
CA TYR A 547 -23.19 -23.07 -33.04
C TYR A 547 -23.38 -22.73 -31.56
N GLU A 548 -24.45 -21.99 -31.25
CA GLU A 548 -24.82 -21.65 -29.87
C GLU A 548 -25.21 -22.91 -29.09
N TYR A 549 -24.76 -23.01 -27.84
CA TYR A 549 -24.97 -24.15 -26.95
C TYR A 549 -25.84 -23.74 -25.74
N GLY A 550 -27.05 -24.29 -25.66
CA GLY A 550 -28.06 -24.00 -24.62
C GLY A 550 -29.34 -23.39 -25.20
N PHE A 551 -30.50 -23.88 -24.73
CA PHE A 551 -31.88 -23.68 -25.20
C PHE A 551 -32.32 -22.34 -25.85
N PRO A 552 -33.22 -22.39 -26.88
CA PRO A 552 -33.28 -23.36 -27.96
C PRO A 552 -32.14 -23.03 -28.94
N ALA A 553 -31.28 -24.01 -29.22
CA ALA A 553 -30.21 -23.85 -30.17
C ALA A 553 -30.80 -23.43 -31.52
N ASN A 554 -30.52 -22.21 -31.97
CA ASN A 554 -30.56 -21.90 -33.39
C ASN A 554 -29.16 -22.27 -33.89
N PRO A 555 -28.97 -23.47 -34.45
CA PRO A 555 -27.71 -23.80 -35.08
C PRO A 555 -27.61 -22.93 -36.34
N GLU A 556 -26.87 -21.81 -36.27
CA GLU A 556 -26.23 -21.35 -37.49
C GLU A 556 -25.25 -22.45 -37.90
N ILE A 557 -25.53 -23.04 -39.06
CA ILE A 557 -24.79 -24.09 -39.74
C ILE A 557 -24.48 -23.51 -41.12
N ILE A 558 -23.32 -23.65 -41.79
CA ILE A 558 -21.96 -24.19 -41.60
C ILE A 558 -21.24 -23.66 -42.85
N ASP A 559 -20.02 -23.15 -42.73
CA ASP A 559 -19.14 -23.03 -43.91
C ASP A 559 -18.40 -24.34 -44.17
N PHE A 560 -18.37 -24.78 -45.43
CA PHE A 560 -17.67 -25.99 -45.83
C PHE A 560 -16.30 -25.65 -46.40
N VAL A 561 -15.32 -26.48 -46.08
CA VAL A 561 -14.05 -26.50 -46.82
C VAL A 561 -14.11 -27.65 -47.82
N ALA A 562 -14.14 -27.32 -49.11
CA ALA A 562 -13.93 -28.28 -50.18
C ALA A 562 -12.44 -28.34 -50.51
N LEU A 563 -11.88 -29.55 -50.48
CA LEU A 563 -10.50 -29.77 -50.89
C LEU A 563 -10.38 -29.57 -52.40
N VAL A 564 -9.37 -28.81 -52.83
CA VAL A 564 -9.10 -28.56 -54.25
C VAL A 564 -8.15 -29.64 -54.77
N PRO A 565 -8.49 -30.37 -55.85
CA PRO A 565 -7.60 -31.37 -56.46
C PRO A 565 -6.23 -30.76 -56.82
N GLY A 566 -5.13 -31.48 -56.57
CA GLY A 566 -3.76 -31.05 -56.92
C GLY A 566 -3.02 -30.19 -55.90
N VAL A 567 -3.63 -29.91 -54.74
CA VAL A 567 -3.01 -29.13 -53.65
C VAL A 567 -2.60 -30.06 -52.51
N SER A 568 -1.48 -29.82 -51.81
CA SER A 568 -1.03 -30.67 -50.68
C SER A 568 -1.33 -30.06 -49.30
N VAL A 569 -1.59 -28.76 -49.24
CA VAL A 569 -1.95 -27.99 -48.05
C VAL A 569 -3.07 -27.02 -48.40
N TYR A 570 -4.18 -27.09 -47.67
CA TYR A 570 -5.31 -26.18 -47.83
C TYR A 570 -5.48 -25.33 -46.57
N ASN A 571 -5.60 -24.01 -46.74
CA ASN A 571 -5.81 -23.04 -45.67
C ASN A 571 -7.04 -22.19 -45.97
N GLN A 572 -7.95 -22.07 -45.01
CA GLN A 572 -9.13 -21.21 -45.12
C GLN A 572 -9.46 -20.59 -43.76
N SER A 573 -9.99 -19.37 -43.78
CA SER A 573 -10.37 -18.65 -42.57
C SER A 573 -11.85 -18.27 -42.63
N PHE A 574 -12.56 -18.44 -41.52
CA PHE A 574 -13.98 -18.14 -41.38
C PHE A 574 -14.21 -17.17 -40.23
N ASN A 575 -15.01 -16.15 -40.46
CA ASN A 575 -15.30 -15.14 -39.44
C ASN A 575 -16.67 -15.41 -38.80
N PHE A 576 -16.73 -15.30 -37.48
CA PHE A 576 -17.96 -15.49 -36.70
C PHE A 576 -18.13 -14.41 -35.65
N SER A 577 -19.37 -13.95 -35.47
CA SER A 577 -19.75 -12.99 -34.42
C SER A 577 -20.16 -13.72 -33.14
N LEU A 578 -19.35 -13.62 -32.08
CA LEU A 578 -19.72 -14.08 -30.75
C LEU A 578 -20.56 -13.03 -30.01
N LYS A 579 -21.58 -13.48 -29.29
CA LYS A 579 -22.47 -12.67 -28.46
C LYS A 579 -22.06 -12.76 -26.99
N LYS A 580 -22.22 -11.64 -26.29
CA LYS A 580 -21.94 -11.56 -24.85
C LYS A 580 -22.85 -12.50 -24.05
N GLY A 581 -22.25 -13.36 -23.22
CA GLY A 581 -22.93 -14.26 -22.30
C GLY A 581 -23.44 -15.55 -22.93
N VAL A 582 -23.12 -15.79 -24.20
CA VAL A 582 -23.55 -16.98 -24.96
C VAL A 582 -22.45 -18.04 -24.93
N SER A 583 -22.88 -19.30 -24.79
CA SER A 583 -22.01 -20.46 -24.94
C SER A 583 -22.06 -20.96 -26.38
N TYR A 584 -20.92 -21.41 -26.88
CA TYR A 584 -20.72 -21.88 -28.24
C TYR A 584 -20.11 -23.26 -28.22
N ARG A 585 -20.31 -23.98 -29.31
CA ARG A 585 -19.71 -25.27 -29.57
C ARG A 585 -19.05 -25.25 -30.95
N LEU A 586 -17.74 -25.50 -30.98
CA LEU A 586 -16.97 -25.66 -32.20
C LEU A 586 -16.78 -27.15 -32.46
N GLU A 587 -17.13 -27.58 -33.66
CA GLU A 587 -17.09 -28.97 -34.12
C GLU A 587 -16.25 -29.05 -35.39
N LEU A 588 -15.23 -29.91 -35.40
CA LEU A 588 -14.44 -30.27 -36.58
C LEU A 588 -14.75 -31.72 -36.95
N ASN A 589 -15.33 -31.93 -38.13
CA ASN A 589 -15.66 -33.24 -38.67
C ASN A 589 -14.86 -33.51 -39.94
N ALA A 590 -14.09 -34.60 -39.90
CA ALA A 590 -13.19 -35.05 -40.96
C ALA A 590 -13.69 -36.34 -41.65
N ASN A 591 -15.01 -36.52 -41.77
CA ASN A 591 -15.61 -37.65 -42.47
C ASN A 591 -15.43 -37.52 -43.99
N SER A 592 -14.28 -37.99 -44.46
CA SER A 592 -13.96 -38.12 -45.88
C SER A 592 -14.54 -39.43 -46.46
N VAL A 593 -14.89 -39.44 -47.75
CA VAL A 593 -15.44 -40.60 -48.49
C VAL A 593 -14.32 -41.52 -49.00
N THR A 594 -13.06 -41.09 -49.01
CA THR A 594 -11.91 -41.84 -49.55
C THR A 594 -10.86 -42.22 -48.49
N ASP A 595 -9.98 -43.19 -48.79
CA ASP A 595 -8.98 -43.70 -47.83
C ASP A 595 -7.68 -42.89 -47.74
N THR A 596 -7.60 -41.68 -48.31
CA THR A 596 -6.38 -40.87 -48.26
C THR A 596 -6.12 -40.32 -46.85
N PRO A 597 -4.90 -40.48 -46.29
CA PRO A 597 -4.59 -39.96 -44.96
C PRO A 597 -4.32 -38.45 -44.99
N PHE A 598 -4.91 -37.73 -44.04
CA PHE A 598 -4.74 -36.29 -43.85
C PHE A 598 -4.88 -35.90 -42.38
N ILE A 599 -4.43 -34.68 -42.08
CA ILE A 599 -4.59 -34.01 -40.79
C ILE A 599 -5.37 -32.72 -41.05
N ALA A 600 -6.44 -32.50 -40.29
CA ALA A 600 -7.19 -31.26 -40.28
C ALA A 600 -7.06 -30.61 -38.90
N THR A 601 -6.81 -29.30 -38.90
CA THR A 601 -6.72 -28.49 -37.69
C THR A 601 -7.62 -27.27 -37.82
N ALA A 602 -8.37 -26.96 -36.77
CA ALA A 602 -9.15 -25.74 -36.68
C ALA A 602 -8.67 -24.98 -35.44
N THR A 603 -8.15 -23.77 -35.64
CA THR A 603 -7.63 -22.93 -34.58
C THR A 603 -8.34 -21.59 -34.57
N THR A 604 -8.69 -21.10 -33.40
CA THR A 604 -9.27 -19.77 -33.23
C THR A 604 -8.78 -19.20 -31.91
N SER A 605 -8.70 -17.89 -31.83
CA SER A 605 -8.47 -17.19 -30.58
C SER A 605 -9.56 -16.15 -30.37
N PHE A 606 -9.90 -15.92 -29.12
CA PHE A 606 -10.85 -14.88 -28.73
C PHE A 606 -10.50 -14.37 -27.35
N VAL A 607 -11.05 -13.22 -26.98
CA VAL A 607 -10.69 -12.55 -25.74
C VAL A 607 -11.89 -12.53 -24.82
N ASN A 608 -11.71 -12.96 -23.58
CA ASN A 608 -12.71 -12.82 -22.54
C ASN A 608 -12.32 -11.67 -21.59
N LYS A 609 -13.22 -10.70 -21.38
CA LYS A 609 -13.09 -9.64 -20.38
C LYS A 609 -13.47 -10.18 -19.01
N THR A 610 -12.50 -10.62 -18.24
CA THR A 610 -12.71 -11.14 -16.88
C THR A 610 -12.42 -10.05 -15.87
N ILE A 611 -13.30 -9.91 -14.88
CA ILE A 611 -13.13 -8.95 -13.79
C ILE A 611 -12.48 -9.68 -12.63
N PHE A 612 -11.30 -9.24 -12.24
CA PHE A 612 -10.58 -9.76 -11.08
C PHE A 612 -10.63 -8.73 -9.95
N PRO A 613 -10.79 -9.18 -8.69
CA PRO A 613 -10.49 -8.31 -7.56
C PRO A 613 -9.01 -7.91 -7.63
N SER A 614 -8.76 -6.62 -7.48
CA SER A 614 -7.45 -5.99 -7.45
C SER A 614 -7.05 -5.66 -6.02
N SER A 615 -5.79 -5.27 -5.83
CA SER A 615 -5.26 -5.03 -4.50
C SER A 615 -5.94 -3.84 -3.81
N GLY A 616 -6.24 -3.98 -2.52
CA GLY A 616 -6.71 -2.91 -1.65
C GLY A 616 -8.19 -3.02 -1.24
N LEU A 617 -8.62 -2.04 -0.47
CA LEU A 617 -9.95 -2.00 0.13
C LEU A 617 -10.50 -0.58 0.12
N ARG A 618 -11.80 -0.42 -0.11
CA ARG A 618 -12.45 0.90 -0.09
C ARG A 618 -13.90 0.78 0.37
N VAL A 619 -14.44 1.86 0.92
CA VAL A 619 -15.84 1.92 1.38
C VAL A 619 -16.77 1.78 0.18
N GLU A 620 -17.66 0.80 0.22
CA GLU A 620 -18.73 0.65 -0.77
C GLU A 620 -19.97 1.46 -0.35
N LYS A 621 -20.32 1.36 0.94
CA LYS A 621 -21.58 1.86 1.47
C LYS A 621 -21.47 2.17 2.95
N ILE A 622 -22.13 3.26 3.36
CA ILE A 622 -22.32 3.65 4.74
C ILE A 622 -23.83 3.71 5.00
N SER A 623 -24.27 3.10 6.09
CA SER A 623 -25.67 3.10 6.52
C SER A 623 -25.78 3.67 7.93
N ASP A 624 -26.39 4.84 8.07
CA ASP A 624 -26.56 5.54 9.34
C ASP A 624 -27.98 5.33 9.89
N TYR A 625 -28.06 4.90 11.14
CA TYR A 625 -29.29 4.71 11.93
C TYR A 625 -29.28 5.76 13.04
N PRO A 626 -29.96 6.90 12.89
CA PRO A 626 -29.82 8.05 13.80
C PRO A 626 -30.18 7.77 15.26
N LYS A 627 -31.14 6.88 15.51
CA LYS A 627 -31.65 6.52 16.83
C LYS A 627 -31.74 5.01 17.02
N GLU A 628 -31.80 4.62 18.28
CA GLU A 628 -32.02 3.23 18.67
C GLU A 628 -33.40 2.76 18.19
N GLY A 629 -33.44 1.56 17.58
CA GLY A 629 -34.67 0.97 17.04
C GLY A 629 -35.07 1.47 15.64
N ASP A 630 -34.33 2.39 15.02
CA ASP A 630 -34.56 2.78 13.63
C ASP A 630 -34.39 1.56 12.70
N ILE A 631 -35.38 1.32 11.83
CA ILE A 631 -35.35 0.22 10.85
C ILE A 631 -34.88 0.67 9.46
N ASN A 632 -34.98 1.97 9.16
CA ASN A 632 -34.65 2.54 7.85
C ASN A 632 -33.39 3.40 7.95
N PRO A 633 -32.24 2.94 7.43
CA PRO A 633 -31.02 3.73 7.47
C PRO A 633 -31.03 4.86 6.44
N LEU A 634 -30.32 5.94 6.77
CA LEU A 634 -29.80 6.88 5.78
C LEU A 634 -28.60 6.23 5.10
N VAL A 635 -28.74 5.91 3.81
CA VAL A 635 -27.71 5.16 3.07
C VAL A 635 -26.95 6.08 2.13
N LYS A 636 -25.62 6.07 2.27
CA LYS A 636 -24.68 6.66 1.32
C LYS A 636 -23.92 5.55 0.59
N LYS A 637 -24.07 5.47 -0.73
CA LYS A 637 -23.32 4.55 -1.59
C LYS A 637 -22.21 5.30 -2.33
N TYR A 638 -21.06 4.65 -2.45
CA TYR A 638 -19.89 5.21 -3.11
C TYR A 638 -19.70 4.56 -4.48
N TYR A 639 -19.53 5.39 -5.50
CA TYR A 639 -19.27 4.94 -6.86
C TYR A 639 -17.92 5.47 -7.31
N TYR A 640 -16.96 4.55 -7.47
CA TYR A 640 -15.62 4.88 -7.94
C TYR A 640 -15.58 4.76 -9.46
N LYS A 641 -14.94 5.73 -10.13
CA LYS A 641 -14.66 5.59 -11.57
C LYS A 641 -13.83 4.32 -11.77
N ARG A 642 -14.36 3.37 -12.54
CA ARG A 642 -13.61 2.17 -12.93
C ARG A 642 -12.35 2.62 -13.66
N ALA A 643 -11.23 1.97 -13.40
CA ALA A 643 -9.99 2.15 -14.17
C ALA A 643 -10.12 1.57 -15.59
N GLU A 644 -11.23 1.85 -16.28
CA GLU A 644 -11.45 1.48 -17.68
C GLU A 644 -10.78 2.46 -18.66
N ARG A 645 -10.01 3.46 -18.17
CA ARG A 645 -9.32 4.47 -19.01
C ARG A 645 -7.81 4.62 -18.83
N ALA A 646 -7.16 3.89 -17.91
CA ALA A 646 -5.71 4.05 -17.73
C ALA A 646 -4.86 3.28 -18.76
N LEU A 647 -5.49 2.44 -19.59
CA LEU A 647 -4.81 1.65 -20.63
C LEU A 647 -5.31 1.93 -22.06
N SER A 648 -6.19 2.92 -22.27
CA SER A 648 -6.75 3.23 -23.61
C SER A 648 -6.22 4.51 -24.25
N ASP A 649 -5.41 5.32 -23.56
CA ASP A 649 -4.94 6.61 -24.08
C ASP A 649 -3.45 6.59 -24.50
N ASN A 650 -2.88 5.40 -24.77
CA ASN A 650 -1.51 5.24 -25.28
C ASN A 650 -1.42 4.22 -26.45
N THR A 651 -2.32 4.34 -27.42
CA THR A 651 -2.09 3.77 -28.77
C THR A 651 -2.24 4.85 -29.82
#